data_AF-A0A511HFP7-F1
#
_entry.id   AF-A0A511HFP7-F1
#
_cell.length_a   1.000
_cell.length_b   1.000
_cell.length_c   1.000
_cell.angle_alpha   90.00
_cell.angle_beta   90.00
_cell.angle_gamma   90.00
#
_symmetry.space_group_name_H-M   'P 1'
#
loop_
_entity.id
_entity.type
_entity.pdbx_description
1 polymer ?
#
loop_
_entity_poly.entity_id
_entity_poly.type
_entity_poly.pdbx_seq_one_letter_code
_entity_poly.pdbx_strand_id
1 'polypeptide(L)'
;MLLGFFILASAGASAASAQAGAARSIGEASKRVERARADLATAVQRIEVEPPRNADLDAALAAVEALKVALDAGASFETEDLEYAKLVLAARKQLRTQREYVDERRAKVHIHEYRRRIDGALAPLNERMAKLGQGDPGSKAMDEARAAVDALVKLAEEGRPLKSQDPKFSTYLTEVEATLARHRKTLDERWLQLSAQKQRGLLDESRKSLASSLTEVGKAWSDEKFAATDKAVAALQKQLEEGRPLEAQDKAYRAEAEKARAEVTQARRRMDELVAQAGVSRVKVELEPAHEELRASAKALRVKRPAPEQLSEAKTAAFVVRKLVDKYEPQAARSQAIGQYLAEVKNTLVEVEVALQVRTLDAARAEVVQALRNVEKRSVTAEQFEEAKTAMVVLEKTLETVHVKNPAISPVAADARQLLKDGRATMERRRYEVDLQQQRAKVDEARKNAVALVTQVQKETPSEAQLQAAENAVKQIGVVLEAGAALVKKDRDYALYAKESKERMAELNDRITRRKIVLAAADARVQLASRLAATKEQLEVAKAISATDAEVETASKSVDAIMQMFETHAALERQDAGYAASAERSRADWLKMVEALEFAKQARALRRLTGEALDVAGKAAASAASSADLRKRRALYTSAAEKLKACQEEGARMVKENASLAAVDVLVDGVRTQPQDVMAQCAQKAEALQAPLKRVDVELRFQEGQRKAYDAAKAHLSKGRKNEALAQLNDCIAEGRILENRYPDFKAQKFDIGGASMSMLELVQVCAKERKALQPSP
;
A
#
# COMPACT_ATOMS: atom_id res chain seq x y z
N MET A 1 23.37 22.96 51.01
CA MET A 1 22.91 22.35 52.27
C MET A 1 22.27 23.45 53.12
N LEU A 2 20.99 23.25 53.43
CA LEU A 2 20.27 23.60 54.66
C LEU A 2 20.28 25.04 55.20
N LEU A 3 19.06 25.61 55.13
CA LEU A 3 18.28 26.27 56.19
C LEU A 3 18.53 27.75 56.53
N GLY A 4 17.39 28.46 56.59
CA GLY A 4 17.20 29.69 57.38
C GLY A 4 16.50 30.80 56.59
N PHE A 5 15.24 30.65 56.19
CA PHE A 5 14.08 31.15 56.96
C PHE A 5 14.30 32.51 57.64
N PHE A 6 13.65 33.55 57.12
CA PHE A 6 13.05 34.59 57.97
C PHE A 6 11.61 34.80 57.51
N ILE A 7 10.69 34.19 58.26
CA ILE A 7 9.26 34.50 58.27
C ILE A 7 9.07 35.85 58.98
N LEU A 8 8.09 36.60 58.47
CA LEU A 8 7.56 37.87 58.96
C LEU A 8 7.29 37.90 60.47
N ALA A 9 7.51 39.07 61.07
CA ALA A 9 6.82 39.47 62.29
C ALA A 9 6.15 40.84 62.07
N SER A 10 4.85 40.80 61.83
CA SER A 10 3.94 41.93 62.00
C SER A 10 3.81 42.23 63.50
N ALA A 11 4.44 43.32 63.95
CA ALA A 11 4.19 43.91 65.26
C ALA A 11 3.62 45.32 65.05
N GLY A 12 2.35 45.48 65.41
CA GLY A 12 1.64 46.73 65.34
C GLY A 12 2.28 47.78 66.25
N ALA A 13 2.80 48.83 65.64
CA ALA A 13 2.63 50.16 66.17
C ALA A 13 1.60 50.82 65.26
N SER A 14 0.49 51.27 65.86
CA SER A 14 -0.54 52.07 65.20
C SER A 14 0.05 53.40 64.73
N ALA A 15 0.83 53.37 63.65
CA ALA A 15 1.00 54.53 62.80
C ALA A 15 -0.33 54.69 62.08
N ALA A 16 -1.22 55.47 62.71
CA ALA A 16 -2.47 55.91 62.10
C ALA A 16 -2.19 56.18 60.63
N SER A 17 -2.86 55.43 59.75
CA SER A 17 -2.67 55.50 58.31
C SER A 17 -2.46 56.96 57.93
N ALA A 18 -1.24 57.31 57.48
CA ALA A 18 -1.04 58.58 56.80
C ALA A 18 -2.09 58.56 55.70
N GLN A 19 -3.15 59.34 55.88
CA GLN A 19 -4.33 59.28 55.03
C GLN A 19 -3.82 59.56 53.62
N ALA A 20 -3.66 58.48 52.85
CA ALA A 20 -2.97 58.49 51.57
C ALA A 20 -3.93 59.11 50.57
N GLY A 21 -3.85 60.42 50.46
CA GLY A 21 -4.74 61.24 49.67
C GLY A 21 -4.48 62.70 50.00
N ALA A 22 -4.69 63.55 49.00
CA ALA A 22 -4.66 65.00 49.19
C ALA A 22 -5.50 65.37 50.42
N ALA A 23 -4.96 66.22 51.29
CA ALA A 23 -5.72 66.73 52.42
C ALA A 23 -6.98 67.43 51.89
N ARG A 24 -8.12 67.25 52.56
CA ARG A 24 -9.42 67.79 52.08
C ARG A 24 -9.61 69.26 52.48
N SER A 25 -8.75 69.78 53.34
CA SER A 25 -8.76 71.17 53.81
C SER A 25 -7.38 71.58 54.35
N ILE A 26 -7.14 72.90 54.40
CA ILE A 26 -5.97 73.51 55.06
C ILE A 26 -5.82 73.01 56.51
N GLY A 27 -6.92 72.90 57.25
CA GLY A 27 -6.91 72.43 58.64
C GLY A 27 -6.49 70.96 58.79
N GLU A 28 -6.88 70.09 57.86
CA GLU A 28 -6.41 68.71 57.82
C GLU A 28 -4.94 68.62 57.42
N ALA A 29 -4.52 69.39 56.41
CA ALA A 29 -3.14 69.46 55.95
C ALA A 29 -2.20 69.94 57.06
N SER A 30 -2.58 70.99 57.79
CA SER A 30 -1.82 71.55 58.91
C SER A 30 -1.56 70.50 60.00
N LYS A 31 -2.61 69.80 60.43
CA LYS A 31 -2.51 68.75 61.46
C LYS A 31 -1.60 67.59 61.04
N ARG A 32 -1.65 67.19 59.76
CA ARG A 32 -0.78 66.12 59.24
C ARG A 32 0.68 66.53 59.27
N VAL A 33 1.00 67.74 58.81
CA VAL A 33 2.37 68.28 58.81
C VAL A 33 2.89 68.43 60.24
N GLU A 34 2.10 69.01 61.15
CA GLU A 34 2.51 69.16 62.56
C GLU A 34 2.77 67.83 63.25
N ARG A 35 1.89 66.84 63.05
CA ARG A 35 2.08 65.50 63.60
C ARG A 35 3.35 64.84 63.06
N ALA A 36 3.55 64.85 61.76
CA ALA A 36 4.73 64.23 61.16
C ALA A 36 6.04 64.92 61.57
N ARG A 37 6.01 66.25 61.81
CA ARG A 37 7.16 66.98 62.38
C ARG A 37 7.46 66.53 63.82
N ALA A 38 6.44 66.34 64.65
CA ALA A 38 6.60 65.87 66.03
C ALA A 38 7.11 64.41 66.09
N ASP A 39 6.57 63.55 65.22
CA ASP A 39 6.99 62.15 65.09
C ASP A 39 8.46 62.08 64.64
N LEU A 40 8.87 62.88 63.65
CA LEU A 40 10.27 62.97 63.22
C LEU A 40 11.19 63.48 64.33
N ALA A 41 10.80 64.52 65.07
CA ALA A 41 11.61 65.01 66.19
C ALA A 41 11.79 63.94 67.27
N THR A 42 10.74 63.19 67.58
CA THR A 42 10.78 62.09 68.56
C THR A 42 11.69 60.95 68.08
N ALA A 43 11.61 60.59 66.80
CA ALA A 43 12.43 59.52 66.24
C ALA A 43 13.91 59.92 66.16
N VAL A 44 14.21 61.18 65.84
CA VAL A 44 15.58 61.73 65.89
C VAL A 44 16.14 61.67 67.30
N GLN A 45 15.39 62.07 68.33
CA GLN A 45 15.87 62.00 69.72
C GLN A 45 16.27 60.58 70.13
N ARG A 46 15.57 59.56 69.63
CA ARG A 46 15.91 58.16 69.94
C ARG A 46 17.26 57.73 69.35
N ILE A 47 17.73 58.36 68.28
CA ILE A 47 19.00 58.04 67.62
C ILE A 47 20.18 58.91 68.10
N GLU A 48 19.93 59.85 69.02
CA GLU A 48 20.96 60.64 69.69
C GLU A 48 21.75 59.78 70.70
N VAL A 49 21.15 58.72 71.24
CA VAL A 49 21.85 57.73 72.07
C VAL A 49 23.01 57.13 71.27
N GLU A 50 24.18 57.00 71.89
CA GLU A 50 25.37 56.46 71.25
C GLU A 50 25.82 55.15 71.91
N PRO A 51 25.79 54.00 71.20
CA PRO A 51 25.30 53.82 69.82
C PRO A 51 23.76 53.77 69.76
N PRO A 52 23.15 54.27 68.67
CA PRO A 52 21.72 54.13 68.46
C PRO A 52 21.39 52.67 68.12
N ARG A 53 20.21 52.19 68.50
CA ARG A 53 19.76 50.85 68.08
C ARG A 53 19.36 50.91 66.61
N ASN A 54 19.64 49.85 65.85
CA ASN A 54 19.26 49.77 64.42
C ASN A 54 17.76 49.99 64.21
N ALA A 55 16.91 49.46 65.11
CA ALA A 55 15.47 49.70 65.08
C ALA A 55 15.09 51.18 65.28
N ASP A 56 15.84 51.92 66.10
CA ASP A 56 15.61 53.36 66.31
C ASP A 56 16.06 54.16 65.06
N LEU A 57 17.14 53.76 64.39
CA LEU A 57 17.59 54.34 63.12
C LEU A 57 16.59 54.13 61.99
N ASP A 58 16.04 52.92 61.85
CA ASP A 58 15.03 52.62 60.84
C ASP A 58 13.72 53.36 61.12
N ALA A 59 13.33 53.49 62.39
CA ALA A 59 12.18 54.31 62.78
C ALA A 59 12.38 55.80 62.45
N ALA A 60 13.59 56.34 62.65
CA ALA A 60 13.91 57.71 62.30
C ALA A 60 13.86 57.96 60.78
N LEU A 61 14.36 57.03 59.97
CA LEU A 61 14.23 57.09 58.51
C LEU A 61 12.75 57.03 58.07
N ALA A 62 11.96 56.15 58.67
CA ALA A 62 10.54 56.06 58.37
C ALA A 62 9.81 57.37 58.72
N ALA A 63 10.19 58.05 59.81
CA ALA A 63 9.63 59.35 60.19
C ALA A 63 10.05 60.48 59.24
N VAL A 64 11.27 60.43 58.67
CA VAL A 64 11.73 61.35 57.62
C VAL A 64 10.81 61.24 56.40
N GLU A 65 10.56 60.02 55.92
CA GLU A 65 9.68 59.80 54.77
C GLU A 65 8.21 60.16 55.08
N ALA A 66 7.74 59.90 56.30
CA ALA A 66 6.39 60.30 56.73
C ALA A 66 6.19 61.83 56.70
N LEU A 67 7.19 62.61 57.13
CA LEU A 67 7.13 64.08 57.05
C LEU A 67 7.12 64.57 55.59
N LYS A 68 7.90 63.93 54.72
CA LYS A 68 7.87 64.24 53.28
C LYS A 68 6.47 63.98 52.69
N VAL A 69 5.88 62.83 52.98
CA VAL A 69 4.51 62.49 52.52
C VAL A 69 3.47 63.48 53.06
N ALA A 70 3.58 63.90 54.32
CA ALA A 70 2.68 64.88 54.91
C ALA A 70 2.77 66.26 54.22
N LEU A 71 3.98 66.67 53.84
CA LEU A 71 4.21 67.90 53.06
C LEU A 71 3.57 67.81 51.67
N ASP A 72 3.79 66.70 50.96
CA ASP A 72 3.25 66.49 49.61
C ASP A 72 1.71 66.47 49.60
N ALA A 73 1.08 65.91 50.64
CA ALA A 73 -0.37 65.77 50.73
C ALA A 73 -1.13 67.10 50.82
N GLY A 74 -0.49 68.18 51.27
CA GLY A 74 -1.11 69.50 51.35
C GLY A 74 -0.54 70.53 50.39
N ALA A 75 0.24 70.10 49.39
CA ALA A 75 0.94 71.00 48.48
C ALA A 75 0.02 72.01 47.75
N SER A 76 -1.22 71.62 47.44
CA SER A 76 -2.21 72.51 46.80
C SER A 76 -2.58 73.72 47.66
N PHE A 77 -2.55 73.57 48.99
CA PHE A 77 -2.92 74.63 49.93
C PHE A 77 -1.78 75.62 50.19
N GLU A 78 -0.55 75.34 49.77
CA GLU A 78 0.62 76.21 50.02
C GLU A 78 0.45 77.61 49.43
N THR A 79 -0.28 77.73 48.32
CA THR A 79 -0.58 79.02 47.67
C THR A 79 -1.88 79.65 48.12
N GLU A 80 -2.72 78.90 48.86
CA GLU A 80 -4.06 79.32 49.27
C GLU A 80 -4.07 79.98 50.65
N ASP A 81 -3.16 79.59 51.55
CA ASP A 81 -3.10 80.10 52.93
C ASP A 81 -1.67 80.38 53.41
N LEU A 82 -1.44 81.60 53.91
CA LEU A 82 -0.12 82.06 54.34
C LEU A 82 0.38 81.34 55.60
N GLU A 83 -0.50 81.03 56.55
CA GLU A 83 -0.09 80.37 57.80
C GLU A 83 0.29 78.91 57.53
N TYR A 84 -0.44 78.25 56.63
CA TYR A 84 -0.08 76.93 56.14
C TYR A 84 1.25 76.93 55.37
N ALA A 85 1.49 77.92 54.50
CA ALA A 85 2.77 78.07 53.80
C ALA A 85 3.96 78.22 54.77
N LYS A 86 3.81 79.00 55.85
CA LYS A 86 4.82 79.15 56.91
C LYS A 86 5.10 77.81 57.62
N LEU A 87 4.05 77.05 57.94
CA LEU A 87 4.17 75.72 58.55
C LEU A 87 4.94 74.75 57.65
N VAL A 88 4.62 74.72 56.36
CA VAL A 88 5.29 73.88 55.35
C VAL A 88 6.76 74.25 55.18
N LEU A 89 7.10 75.54 55.17
CA LEU A 89 8.51 75.97 55.08
C LEU A 89 9.33 75.47 56.29
N ALA A 90 8.78 75.58 57.50
CA ALA A 90 9.42 75.07 58.71
C ALA A 90 9.57 73.54 58.69
N ALA A 91 8.54 72.83 58.21
CA ALA A 91 8.58 71.38 57.99
C ALA A 91 9.66 70.97 56.98
N ARG A 92 9.76 71.63 55.82
CA ARG A 92 10.79 71.36 54.79
C ARG A 92 12.20 71.60 55.34
N LYS A 93 12.41 72.66 56.14
CA LYS A 93 13.69 72.90 56.82
C LYS A 93 14.05 71.78 57.77
N GLN A 94 13.09 71.35 58.60
CA GLN A 94 13.28 70.25 59.54
C GLN A 94 13.57 68.92 58.82
N LEU A 95 12.83 68.62 57.74
CA LEU A 95 13.01 67.42 56.93
C LEU A 95 14.45 67.33 56.41
N ARG A 96 14.97 68.40 55.80
CA ARG A 96 16.33 68.42 55.25
C ARG A 96 17.37 68.16 56.35
N THR A 97 17.34 68.93 57.44
CA THR A 97 18.35 68.83 58.50
C THR A 97 18.29 67.48 59.22
N GLN A 98 17.09 66.99 59.53
CA GLN A 98 16.96 65.73 60.26
C GLN A 98 17.25 64.51 59.40
N ARG A 99 16.94 64.57 58.10
CA ARG A 99 17.35 63.52 57.16
C ARG A 99 18.87 63.37 57.08
N GLU A 100 19.57 64.49 56.90
CA GLU A 100 21.04 64.51 56.88
C GLU A 100 21.63 63.91 58.17
N TYR A 101 21.08 64.27 59.33
CA TYR A 101 21.52 63.71 60.62
C TYR A 101 21.25 62.20 60.75
N VAL A 102 20.06 61.73 60.37
CA VAL A 102 19.71 60.30 60.37
C VAL A 102 20.66 59.50 59.48
N ASP A 103 20.90 59.98 58.25
CA ASP A 103 21.79 59.32 57.30
C ASP A 103 23.24 59.28 57.81
N GLU A 104 23.73 60.35 58.43
CA GLU A 104 25.07 60.40 59.05
C GLU A 104 25.21 59.38 60.21
N ARG A 105 24.20 59.28 61.09
CA ARG A 105 24.22 58.33 62.22
C ARG A 105 24.23 56.88 61.73
N ARG A 106 23.46 56.55 60.68
CA ARG A 106 23.44 55.21 60.07
C ARG A 106 24.80 54.84 59.48
N ALA A 107 25.45 55.77 58.77
CA ALA A 107 26.77 55.55 58.21
C ALA A 107 27.83 55.25 59.29
N LYS A 108 27.82 55.99 60.41
CA LYS A 108 28.77 55.79 61.52
C LYS A 108 28.66 54.41 62.17
N VAL A 109 27.44 53.92 62.43
CA VAL A 109 27.24 52.57 63.00
C VAL A 109 27.74 51.50 62.04
N HIS A 110 27.38 51.62 60.76
CA HIS A 110 27.82 50.68 59.72
C HIS A 110 29.35 50.60 59.63
N ILE A 111 30.04 51.74 59.63
CA ILE A 111 31.52 51.79 59.57
C ILE A 111 32.16 51.14 60.80
N HIS A 112 31.62 51.37 62.00
CA HIS A 112 32.15 50.77 63.22
C HIS A 112 32.00 49.24 63.25
N GLU A 113 30.85 48.70 62.83
CA GLU A 113 30.66 47.26 62.68
C GLU A 113 31.61 46.67 61.62
N TYR A 114 31.81 47.40 60.52
CA TYR A 114 32.71 46.99 59.45
C TYR A 114 34.17 46.91 59.92
N ARG A 115 34.63 47.88 60.70
CA ARG A 115 35.96 47.88 61.31
C ARG A 115 36.18 46.66 62.21
N ARG A 116 35.21 46.31 63.06
CA ARG A 116 35.30 45.12 63.92
C ARG A 116 35.45 43.82 63.13
N ARG A 117 34.78 43.71 61.98
CA ARG A 117 34.92 42.53 61.10
C ARG A 117 36.34 42.40 60.55
N ILE A 118 36.95 43.51 60.13
CA ILE A 118 38.32 43.52 59.63
C ILE A 118 39.30 43.16 60.76
N ASP A 119 39.17 43.76 61.93
CA ASP A 119 40.03 43.45 63.09
C ASP A 119 39.94 41.98 63.50
N GLY A 120 38.73 41.42 63.51
CA GLY A 120 38.48 40.01 63.85
C GLY A 120 39.14 39.03 62.87
N ALA A 121 39.35 39.42 61.62
CA ALA A 121 40.04 38.61 60.61
C ALA A 121 41.56 38.88 60.55
N LEU A 122 41.99 40.10 60.87
CA LEU A 122 43.41 40.50 60.85
C LEU A 122 44.24 39.83 61.94
N ALA A 123 43.72 39.70 63.16
CA ALA A 123 44.46 39.10 64.26
C ALA A 123 44.83 37.61 64.01
N PRO A 124 43.89 36.72 63.61
CA PRO A 124 44.23 35.35 63.27
C PRO A 124 45.17 35.20 62.07
N LEU A 125 45.17 36.16 61.14
CA LEU A 125 46.12 36.16 60.02
C LEU A 125 47.54 36.47 60.52
N ASN A 126 47.71 37.48 61.37
CA ASN A 126 49.01 37.84 61.93
C ASN A 126 49.64 36.67 62.71
N GLU A 127 48.85 35.93 63.50
CA GLU A 127 49.33 34.74 64.21
C GLU A 127 49.80 33.62 63.26
N ARG A 128 49.05 33.38 62.18
CA ARG A 128 49.43 32.38 61.16
C ARG A 128 50.75 32.79 60.50
N MET A 129 50.88 34.05 60.12
CA MET A 129 52.09 34.57 59.48
C MET A 129 53.32 34.49 60.39
N ALA A 130 53.16 34.70 61.70
CA ALA A 130 54.23 34.52 62.67
C ALA A 130 54.71 33.05 62.76
N LYS A 131 53.77 32.09 62.74
CA LYS A 131 54.09 30.65 62.78
C LYS A 131 54.86 30.18 61.53
N LEU A 132 54.57 30.75 60.36
CA LEU A 132 55.31 30.45 59.14
C LEU A 132 56.79 30.86 59.17
N GLY A 133 57.14 31.80 60.05
CA GLY A 133 58.53 32.21 60.29
C GLY A 133 59.36 31.18 61.07
N GLN A 134 58.74 30.12 61.60
CA GLN A 134 59.41 29.10 62.42
C GLN A 134 59.36 27.73 61.74
N GLY A 135 60.53 27.15 61.42
CA GLY A 135 60.64 25.77 60.91
C GLY A 135 60.14 25.56 59.48
N ASP A 136 59.84 24.31 59.12
CA ASP A 136 59.17 23.94 57.86
C ASP A 136 57.66 23.81 58.13
N PRO A 137 56.85 24.82 57.74
CA PRO A 137 55.43 24.83 58.05
C PRO A 137 54.61 23.82 57.23
N GLY A 138 55.19 23.18 56.22
CA GLY A 138 54.49 22.29 55.30
C GLY A 138 53.50 23.02 54.37
N SER A 139 53.05 22.36 53.30
CA SER A 139 52.22 22.99 52.26
C SER A 139 50.86 23.47 52.79
N LYS A 140 50.24 22.70 53.68
CA LYS A 140 48.91 23.01 54.21
C LYS A 140 48.88 24.33 55.00
N ALA A 141 49.89 24.60 55.82
CA ALA A 141 49.95 25.84 56.58
C ALA A 141 50.20 27.06 55.68
N MET A 142 50.98 26.89 54.59
CA MET A 142 51.18 27.93 53.58
C MET A 142 49.88 28.26 52.83
N ASP A 143 49.11 27.23 52.45
CA ASP A 143 47.83 27.40 51.77
C ASP A 143 46.79 28.08 52.67
N GLU A 144 46.70 27.67 53.94
CA GLU A 144 45.79 28.27 54.92
C GLU A 144 46.12 29.76 55.19
N ALA A 145 47.42 30.11 55.25
CA ALA A 145 47.83 31.50 55.41
C ALA A 145 47.53 32.33 54.16
N ARG A 146 47.75 31.80 52.96
CA ARG A 146 47.41 32.47 51.70
C ARG A 146 45.90 32.72 51.58
N ALA A 147 45.10 31.71 51.90
CA ALA A 147 43.65 31.84 51.94
C ALA A 147 43.18 32.92 52.94
N ALA A 148 43.83 33.02 54.11
CA ALA A 148 43.53 34.04 55.10
C ALA A 148 43.90 35.46 54.63
N VAL A 149 45.04 35.63 53.92
CA VAL A 149 45.39 36.90 53.27
C VAL A 149 44.33 37.28 52.24
N ASP A 150 43.96 36.36 51.34
CA ASP A 150 43.00 36.64 50.26
C ASP A 150 41.60 36.97 50.80
N ALA A 151 41.16 36.29 51.86
CA ALA A 151 39.88 36.59 52.52
C ALA A 151 39.86 38.02 53.11
N LEU A 152 40.97 38.44 53.71
CA LEU A 152 41.07 39.77 54.31
C LEU A 152 41.27 40.88 53.26
N VAL A 153 41.94 40.60 52.13
CA VAL A 153 41.96 41.49 50.97
C VAL A 153 40.54 41.76 50.48
N LYS A 154 39.72 40.71 50.29
CA LYS A 154 38.32 40.88 49.88
C LYS A 154 37.53 41.73 50.88
N LEU A 155 37.70 41.48 52.17
CA LEU A 155 37.00 42.24 53.21
C LEU A 155 37.41 43.72 53.22
N ALA A 156 38.69 44.02 52.96
CA ALA A 156 39.21 45.38 52.83
C ALA A 156 38.67 46.08 51.56
N GLU A 157 38.57 45.36 50.43
CA GLU A 157 37.97 45.85 49.19
C GLU A 157 36.49 46.24 49.36
N GLU A 158 35.70 45.37 49.99
CA GLU A 158 34.29 45.63 50.29
C GLU A 158 34.10 46.87 51.20
N GLY A 159 35.10 47.20 52.03
CA GLY A 159 35.09 48.40 52.86
C GLY A 159 35.44 49.70 52.11
N ARG A 160 35.99 49.62 50.89
CA ARG A 160 36.46 50.82 50.15
C ARG A 160 35.41 51.91 49.93
N PRO A 161 34.13 51.61 49.62
CA PRO A 161 33.12 52.65 49.42
C PRO A 161 32.89 53.53 50.67
N LEU A 162 33.21 53.01 51.86
CA LEU A 162 33.05 53.73 53.12
C LEU A 162 34.19 54.73 53.39
N LYS A 163 35.28 54.70 52.60
CA LYS A 163 36.44 55.60 52.77
C LYS A 163 36.05 57.08 52.65
N SER A 164 35.08 57.42 51.81
CA SER A 164 34.59 58.80 51.65
C SER A 164 33.64 59.26 52.75
N GLN A 165 33.08 58.31 53.52
CA GLN A 165 32.10 58.59 54.57
C GLN A 165 32.76 58.88 55.92
N ASP A 166 33.92 58.27 56.21
CA ASP A 166 34.70 58.53 57.43
C ASP A 166 36.22 58.55 57.13
N PRO A 167 36.89 59.71 57.28
CA PRO A 167 38.33 59.82 57.04
C PRO A 167 39.20 58.90 57.91
N LYS A 168 38.79 58.60 59.15
CA LYS A 168 39.56 57.72 60.05
C LYS A 168 39.50 56.28 59.60
N PHE A 169 38.36 55.84 59.06
CA PHE A 169 38.20 54.52 58.47
C PHE A 169 39.03 54.36 57.18
N SER A 170 39.17 55.43 56.39
CA SER A 170 40.06 55.43 55.22
C SER A 170 41.52 55.16 55.60
N THR A 171 42.04 55.84 56.62
CA THR A 171 43.40 55.59 57.14
C THR A 171 43.55 54.16 57.64
N TYR A 172 42.60 53.67 58.44
CA TYR A 172 42.61 52.30 58.95
C TYR A 172 42.67 51.25 57.84
N LEU A 173 41.81 51.35 56.81
CA LEU A 173 41.83 50.41 55.68
C LEU A 173 43.17 50.40 54.95
N THR A 174 43.83 51.55 54.85
CA THR A 174 45.12 51.69 54.14
C THR A 174 46.24 50.96 54.90
N GLU A 175 46.23 51.00 56.23
CA GLU A 175 47.17 50.24 57.08
C GLU A 175 46.96 48.73 56.98
N VAL A 176 45.70 48.29 56.89
CA VAL A 176 45.34 46.88 56.66
C VAL A 176 45.83 46.42 55.29
N GLU A 177 45.58 47.19 54.23
CA GLU A 177 46.04 46.91 52.86
C GLU A 177 47.59 46.79 52.82
N ALA A 178 48.32 47.67 53.51
CA ALA A 178 49.79 47.61 53.59
C ALA A 178 50.30 46.36 54.33
N THR A 179 49.61 45.93 55.39
CA THR A 179 49.95 44.71 56.14
C THR A 179 49.77 43.47 55.27
N LEU A 180 48.68 43.40 54.52
CA LEU A 180 48.39 42.31 53.59
C LEU A 180 49.44 42.17 52.49
N ALA A 181 49.89 43.31 51.93
CA ALA A 181 50.94 43.31 50.92
C ALA A 181 52.26 42.71 51.44
N ARG A 182 52.64 43.01 52.69
CA ARG A 182 53.84 42.44 53.33
C ARG A 182 53.71 40.94 53.53
N HIS A 183 52.58 40.49 54.07
CA HIS A 183 52.33 39.06 54.32
C HIS A 183 52.35 38.23 53.03
N ARG A 184 51.75 38.75 51.96
CA ARG A 184 51.77 38.09 50.65
C ARG A 184 53.19 37.90 50.12
N LYS A 185 54.04 38.93 50.22
CA LYS A 185 55.44 38.85 49.80
C LYS A 185 56.21 37.78 50.58
N THR A 186 56.04 37.72 51.91
CA THR A 186 56.69 36.71 52.76
C THR A 186 56.27 35.29 52.39
N LEU A 187 54.98 35.07 52.08
CA LEU A 187 54.48 33.77 51.63
C LEU A 187 55.12 33.34 50.31
N ASP A 188 55.19 34.24 49.32
CA ASP A 188 55.75 33.93 48.01
C ASP A 188 57.25 33.57 48.09
N GLU A 189 58.03 34.32 48.89
CA GLU A 189 59.45 34.04 49.12
C GLU A 189 59.67 32.67 49.81
N ARG A 190 58.84 32.33 50.79
CA ARG A 190 58.96 31.06 51.52
C ARG A 190 58.56 29.86 50.65
N TRP A 191 57.53 30.01 49.83
CA TRP A 191 57.08 28.98 48.89
C TRP A 191 58.16 28.66 47.85
N LEU A 192 58.83 29.68 47.32
CA LEU A 192 59.94 29.52 46.38
C LEU A 192 61.10 28.71 46.98
N GLN A 193 61.49 29.00 48.22
CA GLN A 193 62.58 28.26 48.88
C GLN A 193 62.26 26.77 49.06
N LEU A 194 61.06 26.43 49.55
CA LEU A 194 60.66 25.04 49.79
C LEU A 194 60.52 24.25 48.49
N SER A 195 59.95 24.87 47.44
CA SER A 195 59.81 24.26 46.13
C SER A 195 61.16 23.99 45.46
N ALA A 196 62.10 24.94 45.52
CA ALA A 196 63.47 24.76 45.05
C ALA A 196 64.19 23.62 45.77
N GLN A 197 64.10 23.55 47.11
CA GLN A 197 64.74 22.48 47.88
C GLN A 197 64.18 21.09 47.54
N LYS A 198 62.85 20.95 47.46
CA LYS A 198 62.20 19.69 47.08
C LYS A 198 62.64 19.22 45.69
N GLN A 199 62.67 20.13 44.72
CA GLN A 199 63.01 19.77 43.35
C GLN A 199 64.49 19.37 43.19
N ARG A 200 65.41 19.98 43.96
CA ARG A 200 66.81 19.51 44.00
C ARG A 200 66.92 18.06 44.47
N GLY A 201 66.12 17.65 45.46
CA GLY A 201 66.09 16.27 45.95
C GLY A 201 65.65 15.26 44.88
N LEU A 202 64.56 15.56 44.17
CA LEU A 202 64.05 14.71 43.09
C LEU A 202 65.02 14.62 41.89
N LEU A 203 65.71 15.73 41.59
CA LEU A 203 66.72 15.77 40.55
C LEU A 203 67.92 14.87 40.92
N ASP A 204 68.43 14.95 42.16
CA ASP A 204 69.54 14.11 42.63
C ASP A 204 69.20 12.60 42.58
N GLU A 205 68.00 12.22 43.00
CA GLU A 205 67.52 10.83 42.93
C GLU A 205 67.47 10.31 41.49
N SER A 206 66.92 11.10 40.57
CA SER A 206 66.82 10.72 39.15
C SER A 206 68.18 10.61 38.47
N ARG A 207 69.14 11.48 38.84
CA ARG A 207 70.52 11.41 38.35
C ARG A 207 71.23 10.13 38.81
N LYS A 208 71.05 9.74 40.08
CA LYS A 208 71.58 8.47 40.62
C LYS A 208 70.99 7.27 39.89
N SER A 209 69.69 7.27 39.61
CA SER A 209 69.04 6.20 38.83
C SER A 209 69.62 6.09 37.43
N LEU A 210 69.82 7.22 36.72
CA LEU A 210 70.41 7.22 35.38
C LEU A 210 71.84 6.67 35.39
N ALA A 211 72.67 7.10 36.34
CA ALA A 211 74.04 6.62 36.48
C ALA A 211 74.10 5.09 36.72
N SER A 212 73.17 4.56 37.55
CA SER A 212 73.06 3.12 37.79
C SER A 212 72.69 2.35 36.52
N SER A 213 71.66 2.80 35.77
CA SER A 213 71.23 2.14 34.53
C SER A 213 72.32 2.15 33.45
N LEU A 214 73.05 3.26 33.30
CA LEU A 214 74.19 3.36 32.38
C LEU A 214 75.31 2.38 32.72
N THR A 215 75.54 2.13 34.01
CA THR A 215 76.54 1.16 34.46
C THR A 215 76.13 -0.26 34.08
N GLU A 216 74.86 -0.61 34.28
CA GLU A 216 74.35 -1.97 33.99
C GLU A 216 74.28 -2.30 32.50
N VAL A 217 73.89 -1.33 31.65
CA VAL A 217 73.92 -1.52 30.19
C VAL A 217 75.36 -1.58 29.65
N GLY A 218 76.30 -0.88 30.31
CA GLY A 218 77.72 -0.94 29.98
C GLY A 218 78.40 -2.28 30.30
N LYS A 219 77.93 -3.01 31.32
CA LYS A 219 78.49 -4.33 31.70
C LYS A 219 78.09 -5.44 30.73
N ALA A 220 76.82 -5.46 30.31
CA ALA A 220 76.31 -6.41 29.35
C ALA A 220 75.08 -5.82 28.68
N TRP A 221 75.13 -5.73 27.35
CA TRP A 221 74.07 -5.15 26.55
C TRP A 221 72.90 -6.13 26.39
N SER A 222 71.66 -5.65 26.60
CA SER A 222 70.42 -6.34 26.27
C SER A 222 69.31 -5.33 25.97
N ASP A 223 68.29 -5.74 25.21
CA ASP A 223 67.14 -4.88 24.88
C ASP A 223 66.43 -4.39 26.16
N GLU A 224 66.34 -5.24 27.19
CA GLU A 224 65.77 -4.90 28.51
C GLU A 224 66.59 -3.82 29.25
N LYS A 225 67.92 -3.96 29.27
CA LYS A 225 68.82 -3.00 29.94
C LYS A 225 68.91 -1.66 29.20
N PHE A 226 68.81 -1.71 27.88
CA PHE A 226 68.72 -0.49 27.06
C PHE A 226 67.41 0.26 27.34
N ALA A 227 66.27 -0.45 27.35
CA ALA A 227 64.98 0.14 27.69
C ALA A 227 64.94 0.70 29.13
N ALA A 228 65.58 0.02 30.09
CA ALA A 228 65.72 0.52 31.45
C ALA A 228 66.53 1.83 31.51
N THR A 229 67.58 1.94 30.70
CA THR A 229 68.41 3.17 30.61
C THR A 229 67.64 4.31 29.95
N ASP A 230 66.91 4.05 28.86
CA ASP A 230 66.03 5.04 28.21
C ASP A 230 64.96 5.56 29.19
N LYS A 231 64.36 4.66 29.99
CA LYS A 231 63.39 5.04 31.02
C LYS A 231 64.01 5.95 32.09
N ALA A 232 65.24 5.69 32.50
CA ALA A 232 65.95 6.53 33.47
C ALA A 232 66.30 7.91 32.88
N VAL A 233 66.67 7.98 31.59
CA VAL A 233 66.86 9.25 30.87
C VAL A 233 65.56 10.06 30.84
N ALA A 234 64.44 9.43 30.48
CA ALA A 234 63.15 10.10 30.43
C ALA A 234 62.69 10.60 31.81
N ALA A 235 62.93 9.82 32.88
CA ALA A 235 62.62 10.23 34.25
C ALA A 235 63.40 11.48 34.67
N LEU A 236 64.71 11.53 34.38
CA LEU A 236 65.53 12.71 34.67
C LEU A 236 65.10 13.94 33.85
N GLN A 237 64.75 13.76 32.57
CA GLN A 237 64.23 14.83 31.73
C GLN A 237 62.90 15.39 32.26
N LYS A 238 62.02 14.52 32.77
CA LYS A 238 60.77 14.94 33.40
C LYS A 238 61.01 15.84 34.60
N GLN A 239 61.95 15.47 35.49
CA GLN A 239 62.29 16.28 36.66
C GLN A 239 62.90 17.64 36.30
N LEU A 240 63.66 17.70 35.21
CA LEU A 240 64.18 18.96 34.66
C LEU A 240 63.07 19.89 34.18
N GLU A 241 62.07 19.37 33.47
CA GLU A 241 60.93 20.19 33.02
C GLU A 241 60.04 20.63 34.19
N GLU A 242 59.76 19.75 35.16
CA GLU A 242 58.95 20.07 36.35
C GLU A 242 59.57 21.21 37.19
N GLY A 243 60.91 21.28 37.26
CA GLY A 243 61.59 22.35 37.99
C GLY A 243 61.95 23.59 37.17
N ARG A 244 61.68 23.61 35.87
CA ARG A 244 62.04 24.72 34.98
C ARG A 244 61.59 26.12 35.46
N PRO A 245 60.40 26.31 36.05
CA PRO A 245 59.99 27.62 36.59
C PRO A 245 60.92 28.13 37.72
N LEU A 246 61.50 27.21 38.48
CA LEU A 246 62.40 27.53 39.60
C LEU A 246 63.76 28.00 39.10
N GLU A 247 64.15 27.63 37.87
CA GLU A 247 65.45 28.03 37.31
C GLU A 247 65.58 29.55 37.23
N ALA A 248 64.51 30.30 36.91
CA ALA A 248 64.57 31.76 36.84
C ALA A 248 64.76 32.42 38.23
N GLN A 249 64.24 31.77 39.27
CA GLN A 249 64.03 32.36 40.59
C GLN A 249 65.03 31.85 41.65
N ASP A 250 65.60 30.65 41.47
CA ASP A 250 66.58 30.04 42.36
C ASP A 250 67.85 29.63 41.60
N LYS A 251 68.95 30.36 41.84
CA LYS A 251 70.23 30.18 41.11
C LYS A 251 70.88 28.81 41.38
N ALA A 252 70.71 28.27 42.59
CA ALA A 252 71.33 27.00 42.96
C ALA A 252 70.62 25.80 42.30
N TYR A 253 69.29 25.84 42.15
CA TYR A 253 68.54 24.85 41.39
C TYR A 253 68.93 24.87 39.91
N ARG A 254 69.08 26.06 39.31
CA ARG A 254 69.51 26.20 37.91
C ARG A 254 70.84 25.48 37.62
N ALA A 255 71.83 25.65 38.49
CA ALA A 255 73.14 25.01 38.32
C ALA A 255 73.05 23.47 38.35
N GLU A 256 72.23 22.90 39.24
CA GLU A 256 72.00 21.45 39.29
C GLU A 256 71.23 20.94 38.05
N ALA A 257 70.24 21.71 37.57
CA ALA A 257 69.49 21.38 36.36
C ALA A 257 70.39 21.36 35.11
N GLU A 258 71.31 22.32 34.96
CA GLU A 258 72.29 22.32 33.87
C GLU A 258 73.20 21.09 33.91
N LYS A 259 73.65 20.69 35.11
CA LYS A 259 74.47 19.48 35.29
C LYS A 259 73.72 18.21 34.86
N ALA A 260 72.46 18.07 35.28
CA ALA A 260 71.60 16.96 34.86
C ALA A 260 71.35 16.92 33.33
N ARG A 261 71.19 18.07 32.68
CA ARG A 261 71.06 18.14 31.20
C ARG A 261 72.31 17.63 30.49
N ALA A 262 73.50 17.93 31.01
CA ALA A 262 74.75 17.42 30.48
C ALA A 262 74.84 15.88 30.61
N GLU A 263 74.45 15.33 31.76
CA GLU A 263 74.43 13.88 32.01
C GLU A 263 73.47 13.14 31.06
N VAL A 264 72.28 13.69 30.79
CA VAL A 264 71.35 13.14 29.78
C VAL A 264 71.99 13.10 28.39
N THR A 265 72.70 14.15 27.99
CA THR A 265 73.34 14.22 26.67
C THR A 265 74.44 13.17 26.55
N GLN A 266 75.23 12.99 27.60
CA GLN A 266 76.28 11.96 27.64
C GLN A 266 75.70 10.54 27.62
N ALA A 267 74.61 10.31 28.36
CA ALA A 267 73.91 9.02 28.40
C ALA A 267 73.48 8.57 26.99
N ARG A 268 72.83 9.47 26.24
CA ARG A 268 72.35 9.19 24.88
C ARG A 268 73.48 8.85 23.92
N ARG A 269 74.58 9.62 23.93
CA ARG A 269 75.76 9.32 23.11
C ARG A 269 76.33 7.94 23.38
N ARG A 270 76.45 7.56 24.66
CA ARG A 270 76.96 6.24 25.05
C ARG A 270 76.02 5.11 24.63
N MET A 271 74.72 5.33 24.67
CA MET A 271 73.73 4.38 24.15
C MET A 271 73.84 4.22 22.62
N ASP A 272 74.04 5.30 21.88
CA ASP A 272 74.23 5.27 20.43
C ASP A 272 75.52 4.52 20.03
N GLU A 273 76.61 4.73 20.76
CA GLU A 273 77.89 4.00 20.57
C GLU A 273 77.73 2.49 20.77
N LEU A 274 76.98 2.06 21.80
CA LEU A 274 76.70 0.65 22.06
C LEU A 274 75.86 0.00 20.95
N VAL A 275 74.90 0.73 20.37
CA VAL A 275 74.08 0.26 19.24
C VAL A 275 74.92 0.12 17.97
N ALA A 276 75.82 1.07 17.70
CA ALA A 276 76.71 1.02 16.54
C ALA A 276 77.66 -0.19 16.57
N GLN A 277 78.12 -0.59 17.76
CA GLN A 277 79.03 -1.72 17.93
C GLN A 277 78.35 -3.10 17.82
N ALA A 278 77.05 -3.22 18.13
CA ALA A 278 76.33 -4.50 18.21
C ALA A 278 75.29 -4.75 17.09
N GLY A 279 74.86 -3.73 16.34
CA GLY A 279 73.61 -3.79 15.54
C GLY A 279 73.67 -4.54 14.20
N VAL A 280 74.72 -4.37 13.38
CA VAL A 280 74.71 -4.87 11.99
C VAL A 280 74.77 -6.41 11.90
N SER A 281 75.57 -7.05 12.74
CA SER A 281 75.71 -8.51 12.76
C SER A 281 74.42 -9.20 13.20
N ARG A 282 73.68 -8.65 14.18
CA ARG A 282 72.41 -9.22 14.65
C ARG A 282 71.26 -9.03 13.65
N VAL A 283 71.14 -7.85 13.01
CA VAL A 283 70.13 -7.65 11.96
C VAL A 283 70.36 -8.63 10.81
N LYS A 284 71.62 -8.87 10.42
CA LYS A 284 71.94 -9.90 9.42
C LYS A 284 71.59 -11.32 9.91
N VAL A 285 71.86 -11.68 11.16
CA VAL A 285 71.49 -13.02 11.68
C VAL A 285 69.98 -13.28 11.62
N GLU A 286 69.14 -12.30 11.95
CA GLU A 286 67.68 -12.47 11.96
C GLU A 286 67.03 -12.28 10.57
N LEU A 287 67.57 -11.41 9.70
CA LEU A 287 66.97 -11.10 8.39
C LEU A 287 67.55 -11.90 7.23
N GLU A 288 68.83 -12.29 7.27
CA GLU A 288 69.50 -12.98 6.15
C GLU A 288 68.85 -14.32 5.78
N PRO A 289 68.40 -15.19 6.72
CA PRO A 289 67.72 -16.43 6.33
C PRO A 289 66.45 -16.18 5.50
N ALA A 290 65.62 -15.22 5.91
CA ALA A 290 64.42 -14.83 5.16
C ALA A 290 64.76 -14.13 3.84
N HIS A 291 65.84 -13.35 3.80
CA HIS A 291 66.33 -12.72 2.59
C HIS A 291 66.86 -13.74 1.56
N GLU A 292 67.56 -14.80 2.00
CA GLU A 292 67.99 -15.91 1.14
C GLU A 292 66.80 -16.67 0.55
N GLU A 293 65.78 -16.97 1.36
CA GLU A 293 64.53 -17.57 0.87
C GLU A 293 63.81 -16.66 -0.15
N LEU A 294 63.85 -15.35 0.05
CA LEU A 294 63.30 -14.38 -0.88
C LEU A 294 64.10 -14.31 -2.19
N ARG A 295 65.44 -14.37 -2.14
CA ARG A 295 66.30 -14.46 -3.33
C ARG A 295 66.06 -15.76 -4.10
N ALA A 296 65.90 -16.88 -3.39
CA ALA A 296 65.53 -18.16 -3.98
C ALA A 296 64.16 -18.09 -4.66
N SER A 297 63.18 -17.45 -4.01
CA SER A 297 61.85 -17.18 -4.57
C SER A 297 61.92 -16.31 -5.84
N ALA A 298 62.73 -15.25 -5.83
CA ALA A 298 62.96 -14.42 -7.01
C ALA A 298 63.49 -15.24 -8.19
N LYS A 299 64.47 -16.13 -7.95
CA LYS A 299 65.01 -17.03 -8.96
C LYS A 299 63.96 -18.03 -9.48
N ALA A 300 63.14 -18.60 -8.60
CA ALA A 300 62.08 -19.54 -8.97
C ALA A 300 61.01 -18.88 -9.85
N LEU A 301 60.62 -17.63 -9.56
CA LEU A 301 59.62 -16.88 -10.32
C LEU A 301 60.06 -16.47 -11.73
N ARG A 302 61.38 -16.43 -12.00
CA ARG A 302 61.93 -16.14 -13.34
C ARG A 302 61.70 -17.29 -14.33
N VAL A 303 61.45 -18.52 -13.87
CA VAL A 303 61.14 -19.66 -14.75
C VAL A 303 59.80 -19.43 -15.45
N LYS A 304 59.69 -19.83 -16.73
CA LYS A 304 58.51 -19.56 -17.58
C LYS A 304 57.17 -20.00 -16.96
N ARG A 305 57.16 -21.06 -16.15
CA ARG A 305 55.98 -21.58 -15.46
C ARG A 305 56.36 -22.11 -14.07
N PRO A 306 56.33 -21.26 -13.01
CA PRO A 306 56.58 -21.71 -11.65
C PRO A 306 55.46 -22.63 -11.17
N ALA A 307 55.79 -23.58 -10.29
CA ALA A 307 54.83 -24.49 -9.67
C ALA A 307 53.94 -23.75 -8.65
N PRO A 308 52.72 -24.24 -8.35
CA PRO A 308 51.85 -23.64 -7.34
C PRO A 308 52.52 -23.48 -5.97
N GLU A 309 53.32 -24.47 -5.57
CA GLU A 309 54.10 -24.48 -4.33
C GLU A 309 55.10 -23.31 -4.34
N GLN A 310 55.82 -23.10 -5.45
CA GLN A 310 56.77 -21.99 -5.60
C GLN A 310 56.10 -20.61 -5.52
N LEU A 311 54.87 -20.48 -6.03
CA LEU A 311 54.11 -19.23 -5.89
C LEU A 311 53.68 -18.99 -4.43
N SER A 312 53.31 -20.05 -3.71
CA SER A 312 52.92 -19.96 -2.29
C SER A 312 54.11 -19.68 -1.37
N GLU A 313 55.26 -20.30 -1.65
CA GLU A 313 56.53 -20.06 -0.97
C GLU A 313 56.97 -18.61 -1.18
N ALA A 314 56.94 -18.11 -2.43
CA ALA A 314 57.30 -16.74 -2.73
C ALA A 314 56.39 -15.70 -2.06
N LYS A 315 55.07 -15.97 -1.96
CA LYS A 315 54.14 -15.12 -1.18
C LYS A 315 54.49 -15.08 0.30
N THR A 316 54.82 -16.24 0.85
CA THR A 316 55.18 -16.39 2.28
C THR A 316 56.51 -15.69 2.56
N ALA A 317 57.53 -15.92 1.74
CA ALA A 317 58.83 -15.25 1.84
C ALA A 317 58.70 -13.72 1.74
N ALA A 318 57.93 -13.21 0.77
CA ALA A 318 57.66 -11.78 0.64
C ALA A 318 56.94 -11.21 1.88
N PHE A 319 55.94 -11.91 2.42
CA PHE A 319 55.24 -11.49 3.62
C PHE A 319 56.16 -11.44 4.86
N VAL A 320 56.93 -12.50 5.10
CA VAL A 320 57.86 -12.59 6.23
C VAL A 320 58.92 -11.49 6.13
N VAL A 321 59.55 -11.32 4.97
CA VAL A 321 60.55 -10.27 4.77
C VAL A 321 59.95 -8.88 4.93
N ARG A 322 58.75 -8.61 4.41
CA ARG A 322 58.08 -7.32 4.61
C ARG A 322 57.92 -7.00 6.10
N LYS A 323 57.47 -7.98 6.90
CA LYS A 323 57.32 -7.82 8.36
C LYS A 323 58.66 -7.59 9.07
N LEU A 324 59.73 -8.25 8.63
CA LEU A 324 61.06 -8.05 9.21
C LEU A 324 61.66 -6.70 8.79
N VAL A 325 61.44 -6.25 7.56
CA VAL A 325 61.82 -4.90 7.10
C VAL A 325 61.12 -3.84 7.98
N ASP A 326 59.80 -3.96 8.18
CA ASP A 326 59.04 -3.04 9.05
C ASP A 326 59.59 -3.02 10.50
N LYS A 327 60.00 -4.20 11.03
CA LYS A 327 60.58 -4.33 12.38
C LYS A 327 61.90 -3.57 12.51
N TYR A 328 62.76 -3.60 11.49
CA TYR A 328 64.11 -3.02 11.54
C TYR A 328 64.22 -1.60 10.98
N GLU A 329 63.16 -1.06 10.36
CA GLU A 329 63.13 0.30 9.81
C GLU A 329 63.60 1.38 10.81
N PRO A 330 63.18 1.37 12.10
CA PRO A 330 63.64 2.37 13.06
C PRO A 330 65.15 2.29 13.37
N GLN A 331 65.76 1.11 13.21
CA GLN A 331 67.19 0.90 13.41
C GLN A 331 67.99 1.32 12.18
N ALA A 332 67.44 1.13 10.98
CA ALA A 332 68.02 1.64 9.73
C ALA A 332 68.12 3.16 9.70
N ALA A 333 67.14 3.88 10.26
CA ALA A 333 67.21 5.35 10.37
C ALA A 333 68.36 5.84 11.28
N ARG A 334 68.86 4.99 12.19
CA ARG A 334 69.91 5.32 13.17
C ARG A 334 71.29 4.82 12.76
N SER A 335 71.38 3.87 11.82
CA SER A 335 72.63 3.29 11.33
C SER A 335 72.62 3.19 9.81
N GLN A 336 73.52 3.94 9.17
CA GLN A 336 73.68 3.93 7.72
C GLN A 336 73.97 2.52 7.17
N ALA A 337 74.74 1.70 7.89
CA ALA A 337 75.05 0.34 7.48
C ALA A 337 73.82 -0.59 7.50
N ILE A 338 72.93 -0.45 8.50
CA ILE A 338 71.66 -1.18 8.56
C ILE A 338 70.71 -0.68 7.46
N GLY A 339 70.68 0.63 7.21
CA GLY A 339 69.88 1.23 6.15
C GLY A 339 70.26 0.76 4.74
N GLN A 340 71.57 0.63 4.45
CA GLN A 340 72.06 0.09 3.17
C GLN A 340 71.65 -1.38 2.98
N TYR A 341 71.77 -2.20 4.02
CA TYR A 341 71.36 -3.60 3.96
C TYR A 341 69.84 -3.75 3.77
N LEU A 342 69.00 -3.02 4.53
CA LEU A 342 67.54 -3.04 4.33
C LEU A 342 67.13 -2.55 2.94
N ALA A 343 67.85 -1.59 2.34
CA ALA A 343 67.58 -1.15 0.98
C ALA A 343 67.79 -2.27 -0.06
N GLU A 344 68.83 -3.09 0.10
CA GLU A 344 69.04 -4.29 -0.73
C GLU A 344 67.87 -5.28 -0.59
N VAL A 345 67.48 -5.59 0.65
CA VAL A 345 66.35 -6.51 0.93
C VAL A 345 65.05 -5.98 0.33
N LYS A 346 64.77 -4.67 0.46
CA LYS A 346 63.59 -4.02 -0.12
C LYS A 346 63.57 -4.13 -1.65
N ASN A 347 64.71 -4.00 -2.32
CA ASN A 347 64.78 -4.13 -3.77
C ASN A 347 64.42 -5.55 -4.23
N THR A 348 64.95 -6.58 -3.56
CA THR A 348 64.58 -7.98 -3.84
C THR A 348 63.11 -8.26 -3.53
N LEU A 349 62.56 -7.67 -2.45
CA LEU A 349 61.15 -7.78 -2.11
C LEU A 349 60.25 -7.21 -3.22
N VAL A 350 60.56 -6.00 -3.71
CA VAL A 350 59.83 -5.38 -4.83
C VAL A 350 59.92 -6.23 -6.09
N GLU A 351 61.09 -6.81 -6.40
CA GLU A 351 61.24 -7.72 -7.55
C GLU A 351 60.28 -8.94 -7.45
N VAL A 352 60.26 -9.61 -6.29
CA VAL A 352 59.40 -10.78 -6.04
C VAL A 352 57.92 -10.42 -6.11
N GLU A 353 57.52 -9.30 -5.50
CA GLU A 353 56.13 -8.85 -5.50
C GLU A 353 55.63 -8.49 -6.90
N VAL A 354 56.46 -7.82 -7.69
CA VAL A 354 56.15 -7.51 -9.10
C VAL A 354 56.04 -8.80 -9.91
N ALA A 355 56.95 -9.76 -9.73
CA ALA A 355 56.89 -11.04 -10.42
C ALA A 355 55.63 -11.84 -10.04
N LEU A 356 55.24 -11.86 -8.77
CA LEU A 356 53.99 -12.49 -8.30
C LEU A 356 52.74 -11.86 -8.94
N GLN A 357 52.72 -10.53 -9.07
CA GLN A 357 51.62 -9.81 -9.73
C GLN A 357 51.51 -10.18 -11.21
N VAL A 358 52.63 -10.24 -11.92
CA VAL A 358 52.66 -10.70 -13.33
C VAL A 358 52.16 -12.13 -13.47
N ARG A 359 52.64 -13.07 -12.63
CA ARG A 359 52.24 -14.48 -12.69
C ARG A 359 50.77 -14.71 -12.38
N THR A 360 50.23 -13.96 -11.42
CA THR A 360 48.81 -14.06 -11.05
C THR A 360 47.93 -13.58 -12.20
N LEU A 361 48.30 -12.49 -12.88
CA LEU A 361 47.60 -12.03 -14.09
C LEU A 361 47.67 -13.04 -15.23
N ASP A 362 48.84 -13.61 -15.51
CA ASP A 362 48.99 -14.59 -16.59
C ASP A 362 48.16 -15.87 -16.35
N ALA A 363 48.06 -16.34 -15.10
CA ALA A 363 47.20 -17.46 -14.75
C ALA A 363 45.72 -17.16 -15.03
N ALA A 364 45.22 -16.00 -14.56
CA ALA A 364 43.84 -15.59 -14.81
C ALA A 364 43.55 -15.37 -16.31
N ARG A 365 44.52 -14.86 -17.09
CA ARG A 365 44.40 -14.76 -18.55
C ARG A 365 44.26 -16.13 -19.20
N ALA A 366 45.06 -17.12 -18.77
CA ALA A 366 45.02 -18.47 -19.32
C ALA A 366 43.67 -19.16 -19.06
N GLU A 367 43.09 -18.96 -17.88
CA GLU A 367 41.74 -19.45 -17.55
C GLU A 367 40.68 -18.83 -18.46
N VAL A 368 40.71 -17.52 -18.69
CA VAL A 368 39.81 -16.84 -19.62
C VAL A 368 39.94 -17.39 -21.04
N VAL A 369 41.17 -17.55 -21.55
CA VAL A 369 41.41 -18.11 -22.89
C VAL A 369 40.84 -19.53 -22.99
N GLN A 370 41.05 -20.36 -21.96
CA GLN A 370 40.56 -21.73 -21.95
C GLN A 370 39.02 -21.79 -21.90
N ALA A 371 38.39 -20.95 -21.08
CA ALA A 371 36.95 -20.89 -20.96
C ALA A 371 36.28 -20.35 -22.24
N LEU A 372 36.88 -19.34 -22.89
CA LEU A 372 36.41 -18.85 -24.20
C LEU A 372 36.49 -19.94 -25.29
N ARG A 373 37.57 -20.75 -25.31
CA ARG A 373 37.66 -21.90 -26.22
C ARG A 373 36.56 -22.93 -26.01
N ASN A 374 36.12 -23.13 -24.76
CA ASN A 374 34.98 -24.01 -24.46
C ASN A 374 33.67 -23.44 -25.02
N VAL A 375 33.48 -22.12 -24.93
CA VAL A 375 32.29 -21.43 -25.46
C VAL A 375 32.22 -21.49 -26.99
N GLU A 376 33.38 -21.46 -27.66
CA GLU A 376 33.46 -21.55 -29.13
C GLU A 376 33.19 -22.97 -29.68
N LYS A 377 33.07 -23.99 -28.82
CA LYS A 377 32.70 -25.34 -29.26
C LYS A 377 31.29 -25.36 -29.87
N ARG A 378 31.07 -26.33 -30.77
CA ARG A 378 29.79 -26.49 -31.49
C ARG A 378 28.60 -26.71 -30.54
N SER A 379 28.78 -27.53 -29.51
CA SER A 379 27.76 -27.85 -28.50
C SER A 379 28.13 -27.24 -27.15
N VAL A 380 27.92 -25.93 -27.03
CA VAL A 380 28.19 -25.20 -25.79
C VAL A 380 26.99 -25.27 -24.85
N THR A 381 27.25 -25.44 -23.55
CA THR A 381 26.21 -25.45 -22.50
C THR A 381 26.10 -24.10 -21.80
N ALA A 382 24.98 -23.84 -21.12
CA ALA A 382 24.81 -22.64 -20.31
C ALA A 382 25.89 -22.52 -19.20
N GLU A 383 26.30 -23.65 -18.62
CA GLU A 383 27.37 -23.73 -17.62
C GLU A 383 28.71 -23.23 -18.16
N GLN A 384 29.05 -23.56 -19.41
CA GLN A 384 30.30 -23.10 -20.05
C GLN A 384 30.31 -21.59 -20.31
N PHE A 385 29.16 -20.97 -20.56
CA PHE A 385 29.05 -19.50 -20.61
C PHE A 385 29.27 -18.88 -19.23
N GLU A 386 28.71 -19.46 -18.16
CA GLU A 386 28.94 -18.95 -16.80
C GLU A 386 30.38 -19.18 -16.32
N GLU A 387 31.03 -20.29 -16.73
CA GLU A 387 32.45 -20.54 -16.48
C GLU A 387 33.32 -19.44 -17.11
N ALA A 388 33.11 -19.13 -18.39
CA ALA A 388 33.83 -18.06 -19.09
C ALA A 388 33.61 -16.69 -18.46
N LYS A 389 32.35 -16.37 -18.09
CA LYS A 389 32.02 -15.13 -17.37
C LYS A 389 32.73 -15.06 -16.02
N THR A 390 32.76 -16.16 -15.27
CA THR A 390 33.43 -16.23 -13.97
C THR A 390 34.94 -16.02 -14.12
N ALA A 391 35.58 -16.70 -15.08
CA ALA A 391 37.00 -16.50 -15.39
C ALA A 391 37.31 -15.03 -15.75
N MET A 392 36.43 -14.39 -16.52
CA MET A 392 36.59 -12.97 -16.87
C MET A 392 36.44 -12.05 -15.67
N VAL A 393 35.51 -12.33 -14.76
CA VAL A 393 35.37 -11.59 -13.48
C VAL A 393 36.62 -11.76 -12.61
N VAL A 394 37.19 -12.97 -12.55
CA VAL A 394 38.44 -13.23 -11.82
C VAL A 394 39.59 -12.42 -12.42
N LEU A 395 39.71 -12.38 -13.76
CA LEU A 395 40.73 -11.57 -14.44
C LEU A 395 40.54 -10.07 -14.19
N GLU A 396 39.30 -9.58 -14.24
CA GLU A 396 38.96 -8.18 -13.95
C GLU A 396 39.31 -7.78 -12.52
N LYS A 397 38.93 -8.59 -11.53
CA LYS A 397 39.31 -8.36 -10.12
C LYS A 397 40.83 -8.43 -9.91
N THR A 398 41.51 -9.35 -10.60
CA THR A 398 42.98 -9.45 -10.51
C THR A 398 43.63 -8.17 -11.03
N LEU A 399 43.12 -7.60 -12.13
CA LEU A 399 43.59 -6.32 -12.68
C LEU A 399 43.44 -5.14 -11.72
N GLU A 400 42.42 -5.13 -10.86
CA GLU A 400 42.22 -4.09 -9.84
C GLU A 400 43.28 -4.14 -8.73
N THR A 401 43.85 -5.32 -8.46
CA THR A 401 44.78 -5.53 -7.33
C THR A 401 46.26 -5.32 -7.67
N VAL A 402 46.62 -5.21 -8.95
CA VAL A 402 48.02 -5.08 -9.39
C VAL A 402 48.44 -3.63 -9.65
N HIS A 403 49.73 -3.32 -9.53
CA HIS A 403 50.26 -1.98 -9.81
C HIS A 403 50.41 -1.75 -11.32
N VAL A 404 49.31 -1.46 -11.99
CA VAL A 404 49.24 -1.30 -13.46
C VAL A 404 50.16 -0.23 -14.05
N LYS A 405 50.67 0.72 -13.24
CA LYS A 405 51.63 1.75 -13.66
C LYS A 405 53.09 1.28 -13.60
N ASN A 406 53.36 0.11 -13.01
CA ASN A 406 54.71 -0.46 -12.98
C ASN A 406 55.08 -0.92 -14.41
N PRO A 407 56.23 -0.48 -14.98
CA PRO A 407 56.66 -0.85 -16.32
C PRO A 407 56.71 -2.36 -16.59
N ALA A 408 57.02 -3.17 -15.56
CA ALA A 408 57.06 -4.63 -15.69
C ALA A 408 55.68 -5.30 -15.75
N ILE A 409 54.62 -4.63 -15.26
CA ILE A 409 53.25 -5.16 -15.20
C ILE A 409 52.38 -4.58 -16.33
N SER A 410 52.64 -3.33 -16.72
CA SER A 410 51.82 -2.59 -17.68
C SER A 410 51.52 -3.34 -18.99
N PRO A 411 52.47 -4.04 -19.65
CA PRO A 411 52.17 -4.80 -20.87
C PRO A 411 51.16 -5.94 -20.63
N VAL A 412 51.37 -6.74 -19.57
CA VAL A 412 50.49 -7.87 -19.23
C VAL A 412 49.10 -7.39 -18.81
N ALA A 413 49.03 -6.25 -18.11
CA ALA A 413 47.77 -5.62 -17.76
C ALA A 413 47.02 -5.08 -18.99
N ALA A 414 47.74 -4.54 -19.99
CA ALA A 414 47.13 -4.10 -21.25
C ALA A 414 46.56 -5.28 -22.04
N ASP A 415 47.32 -6.37 -22.16
CA ASP A 415 46.85 -7.60 -22.80
C ASP A 415 45.61 -8.18 -22.10
N ALA A 416 45.60 -8.19 -20.76
CA ALA A 416 44.46 -8.67 -19.99
C ALA A 416 43.20 -7.81 -20.23
N ARG A 417 43.32 -6.48 -20.30
CA ARG A 417 42.20 -5.59 -20.66
C ARG A 417 41.70 -5.85 -22.08
N GLN A 418 42.61 -6.06 -23.02
CA GLN A 418 42.26 -6.39 -24.40
C GLN A 418 41.53 -7.74 -24.46
N LEU A 419 42.03 -8.76 -23.76
CA LEU A 419 41.39 -10.07 -23.66
C LEU A 419 39.99 -9.99 -23.03
N LEU A 420 39.78 -9.16 -22.00
CA LEU A 420 38.44 -8.93 -21.44
C LEU A 420 37.50 -8.31 -22.47
N LYS A 421 37.96 -7.31 -23.23
CA LYS A 421 37.17 -6.67 -24.29
C LYS A 421 36.78 -7.68 -25.38
N ASP A 422 37.75 -8.42 -25.89
CA ASP A 422 37.55 -9.40 -26.96
C ASP A 422 36.71 -10.59 -26.47
N GLY A 423 36.95 -11.05 -25.24
CA GLY A 423 36.17 -12.09 -24.59
C GLY A 423 34.69 -11.72 -24.42
N ARG A 424 34.39 -10.47 -24.04
CA ARG A 424 33.00 -9.98 -23.94
C ARG A 424 32.32 -10.01 -25.31
N ALA A 425 33.02 -9.56 -26.36
CA ALA A 425 32.50 -9.59 -27.72
C ALA A 425 32.28 -11.03 -28.24
N THR A 426 33.23 -11.94 -27.99
CA THR A 426 33.10 -13.36 -28.35
C THR A 426 31.93 -14.03 -27.63
N MET A 427 31.78 -13.77 -26.33
CA MET A 427 30.66 -14.28 -25.53
C MET A 427 29.31 -13.81 -26.08
N GLU A 428 29.18 -12.53 -26.38
CA GLU A 428 27.95 -11.96 -26.93
C GLU A 428 27.61 -12.56 -28.30
N ARG A 429 28.58 -12.60 -29.22
CA ARG A 429 28.41 -13.20 -30.55
C ARG A 429 28.00 -14.66 -30.45
N ARG A 430 28.72 -15.44 -29.63
CA ARG A 430 28.47 -16.88 -29.54
C ARG A 430 27.16 -17.19 -28.85
N ARG A 431 26.79 -16.41 -27.83
CA ARG A 431 25.48 -16.53 -27.17
C ARG A 431 24.36 -16.30 -28.16
N TYR A 432 24.47 -15.27 -28.97
CA TYR A 432 23.52 -14.97 -30.04
C TYR A 432 23.38 -16.12 -31.04
N GLU A 433 24.48 -16.68 -31.53
CA GLU A 433 24.46 -17.82 -32.46
C GLU A 433 23.77 -19.07 -31.87
N VAL A 434 24.03 -19.37 -30.59
CA VAL A 434 23.43 -20.51 -29.89
C VAL A 434 21.93 -20.29 -29.69
N ASP A 435 21.54 -19.11 -29.22
CA ASP A 435 20.14 -18.76 -29.02
C ASP A 435 19.38 -18.83 -30.37
N LEU A 436 19.99 -18.38 -31.47
CA LEU A 436 19.44 -18.49 -32.82
C LEU A 436 19.25 -19.95 -33.26
N GLN A 437 20.24 -20.81 -33.03
CA GLN A 437 20.15 -22.24 -33.37
C GLN A 437 19.07 -22.96 -32.56
N GLN A 438 19.03 -22.74 -31.25
CA GLN A 438 18.01 -23.32 -30.37
C GLN A 438 16.61 -22.85 -30.77
N GLN A 439 16.48 -21.57 -31.12
CA GLN A 439 15.21 -21.02 -31.56
C GLN A 439 14.74 -21.66 -32.87
N ARG A 440 15.61 -21.84 -33.87
CA ARG A 440 15.27 -22.58 -35.10
C ARG A 440 14.82 -24.01 -34.79
N ALA A 441 15.56 -24.74 -33.94
CA ALA A 441 15.21 -26.10 -33.56
C ALA A 441 13.82 -26.19 -32.90
N LYS A 442 13.47 -25.25 -32.02
CA LYS A 442 12.13 -25.19 -31.40
C LYS A 442 11.02 -24.92 -32.41
N VAL A 443 11.26 -24.04 -33.38
CA VAL A 443 10.28 -23.77 -34.45
C VAL A 443 10.09 -25.01 -35.31
N ASP A 444 11.18 -25.70 -35.69
CA ASP A 444 11.11 -26.93 -36.48
C ASP A 444 10.39 -28.07 -35.74
N GLU A 445 10.62 -28.23 -34.44
CA GLU A 445 9.90 -29.18 -33.61
C GLU A 445 8.39 -28.87 -33.54
N ALA A 446 8.03 -27.61 -33.30
CA ALA A 446 6.64 -27.17 -33.28
C ALA A 446 5.95 -27.39 -34.64
N ARG A 447 6.65 -27.07 -35.75
CA ARG A 447 6.18 -27.33 -37.11
C ARG A 447 5.97 -28.83 -37.35
N LYS A 448 6.93 -29.67 -36.98
CA LYS A 448 6.84 -31.13 -37.16
C LYS A 448 5.65 -31.71 -36.40
N ASN A 449 5.45 -31.29 -35.15
CA ASN A 449 4.31 -31.71 -34.34
C ASN A 449 2.97 -31.28 -34.96
N ALA A 450 2.86 -30.00 -35.35
CA ALA A 450 1.66 -29.47 -36.00
C ALA A 450 1.35 -30.21 -37.32
N VAL A 451 2.35 -30.46 -38.16
CA VAL A 451 2.19 -31.23 -39.41
C VAL A 451 1.68 -32.64 -39.14
N ALA A 452 2.20 -33.33 -38.12
CA ALA A 452 1.77 -34.67 -37.76
C ALA A 452 0.29 -34.70 -37.34
N LEU A 453 -0.11 -33.82 -36.42
CA LEU A 453 -1.49 -33.73 -35.94
C LEU A 453 -2.47 -33.29 -37.04
N VAL A 454 -2.10 -32.31 -37.86
CA VAL A 454 -2.90 -31.89 -39.02
C VAL A 454 -3.04 -33.04 -40.01
N THR A 455 -2.02 -33.84 -40.22
CA THR A 455 -2.11 -35.01 -41.12
C THR A 455 -3.04 -36.09 -40.56
N GLN A 456 -3.05 -36.30 -39.23
CA GLN A 456 -3.93 -37.25 -38.58
C GLN A 456 -5.42 -36.89 -38.76
N VAL A 457 -5.79 -35.63 -38.51
CA VAL A 457 -7.19 -35.17 -38.63
C VAL A 457 -7.73 -35.19 -40.06
N GLN A 458 -6.86 -35.26 -41.07
CA GLN A 458 -7.25 -35.38 -42.48
C GLN A 458 -7.60 -36.81 -42.90
N LYS A 459 -7.04 -37.82 -42.23
CA LYS A 459 -7.20 -39.23 -42.61
C LYS A 459 -8.37 -39.92 -41.91
N GLU A 460 -8.60 -39.60 -40.65
CA GLU A 460 -9.60 -40.25 -39.80
C GLU A 460 -10.92 -39.45 -39.78
N THR A 461 -11.96 -39.96 -39.13
CA THR A 461 -13.07 -39.16 -38.59
C THR A 461 -12.62 -38.62 -37.22
N PRO A 462 -11.94 -37.45 -37.17
CA PRO A 462 -11.38 -36.97 -35.92
C PRO A 462 -12.48 -36.60 -34.93
N SER A 463 -12.23 -36.88 -33.66
CA SER A 463 -12.98 -36.28 -32.57
C SER A 463 -12.73 -34.77 -32.49
N GLU A 464 -13.64 -34.03 -31.86
CA GLU A 464 -13.45 -32.59 -31.62
C GLU A 464 -12.16 -32.30 -30.83
N ALA A 465 -11.79 -33.19 -29.91
CA ALA A 465 -10.54 -33.10 -29.16
C ALA A 465 -9.29 -33.21 -30.07
N GLN A 466 -9.31 -34.08 -31.08
CA GLN A 466 -8.21 -34.21 -32.03
C GLN A 466 -8.09 -32.97 -32.95
N LEU A 467 -9.23 -32.39 -33.37
CA LEU A 467 -9.24 -31.13 -34.11
C LEU A 467 -8.67 -29.98 -33.27
N GLN A 468 -9.09 -29.86 -32.01
CA GLN A 468 -8.59 -28.84 -31.10
C GLN A 468 -7.09 -29.00 -30.81
N ALA A 469 -6.61 -30.25 -30.67
CA ALA A 469 -5.19 -30.53 -30.49
C ALA A 469 -4.36 -30.08 -31.70
N ALA A 470 -4.85 -30.33 -32.93
CA ALA A 470 -4.19 -29.85 -34.15
C ALA A 470 -4.16 -28.31 -34.23
N GLU A 471 -5.25 -27.62 -33.90
CA GLU A 471 -5.28 -26.15 -33.85
C GLU A 471 -4.30 -25.59 -32.82
N ASN A 472 -4.24 -26.19 -31.63
CA ASN A 472 -3.33 -25.76 -30.58
C ASN A 472 -1.87 -25.97 -30.99
N ALA A 473 -1.55 -27.08 -31.66
CA ALA A 473 -0.21 -27.32 -32.19
C ALA A 473 0.19 -26.30 -33.28
N VAL A 474 -0.75 -25.91 -34.16
CA VAL A 474 -0.51 -24.84 -35.14
C VAL A 474 -0.29 -23.48 -34.45
N LYS A 475 -1.11 -23.13 -33.44
CA LYS A 475 -0.93 -21.91 -32.63
C LYS A 475 0.43 -21.88 -31.91
N GLN A 476 0.91 -23.04 -31.47
CA GLN A 476 2.21 -23.16 -30.80
C GLN A 476 3.37 -22.73 -31.71
N ILE A 477 3.27 -22.90 -33.05
CA ILE A 477 4.26 -22.37 -33.99
C ILE A 477 4.36 -20.85 -33.83
N GLY A 478 3.22 -20.15 -33.76
CA GLY A 478 3.17 -18.71 -33.56
C GLY A 478 3.81 -18.28 -32.23
N VAL A 479 3.50 -18.98 -31.13
CA VAL A 479 4.09 -18.71 -29.81
C VAL A 479 5.61 -18.85 -29.85
N VAL A 480 6.12 -19.92 -30.45
CA VAL A 480 7.56 -20.12 -30.58
C VAL A 480 8.17 -19.02 -31.45
N LEU A 481 7.57 -18.66 -32.59
CA LEU A 481 8.09 -17.59 -33.45
C LEU A 481 8.14 -16.23 -32.76
N GLU A 482 7.16 -15.89 -31.92
CA GLU A 482 7.17 -14.64 -31.15
C GLU A 482 8.30 -14.60 -30.11
N ALA A 483 8.64 -15.73 -29.49
CA ALA A 483 9.83 -15.80 -28.62
C ALA A 483 11.14 -15.48 -29.36
N GLY A 484 11.17 -15.70 -30.68
CA GLY A 484 12.29 -15.36 -31.56
C GLY A 484 12.21 -13.95 -32.20
N ALA A 485 11.23 -13.12 -31.86
CA ALA A 485 11.00 -11.85 -32.55
C ALA A 485 12.20 -10.89 -32.55
N ALA A 486 13.02 -10.91 -31.49
CA ALA A 486 14.23 -10.10 -31.41
C ALA A 486 15.31 -10.52 -32.45
N LEU A 487 15.33 -11.80 -32.84
CA LEU A 487 16.28 -12.32 -33.84
C LEU A 487 15.90 -11.89 -35.26
N VAL A 488 14.61 -11.66 -35.53
CA VAL A 488 14.13 -11.18 -36.84
C VAL A 488 14.74 -9.84 -37.23
N LYS A 489 14.98 -8.96 -36.26
CA LYS A 489 15.60 -7.64 -36.50
C LYS A 489 17.11 -7.72 -36.71
N LYS A 490 17.75 -8.78 -36.22
CA LYS A 490 19.20 -8.94 -36.15
C LYS A 490 19.76 -9.87 -37.23
N ASP A 491 18.95 -10.80 -37.73
CA ASP A 491 19.35 -11.79 -38.73
C ASP A 491 18.31 -11.90 -39.85
N ARG A 492 18.74 -11.54 -41.07
CA ARG A 492 17.90 -11.55 -42.26
C ARG A 492 17.43 -12.97 -42.64
N ASP A 493 18.27 -13.98 -42.46
CA ASP A 493 17.93 -15.35 -42.82
C ASP A 493 16.90 -15.94 -41.86
N TYR A 494 16.99 -15.59 -40.58
CA TYR A 494 15.97 -15.91 -39.60
C TYR A 494 14.66 -15.17 -39.87
N ALA A 495 14.72 -13.91 -40.30
CA ALA A 495 13.51 -13.18 -40.69
C ALA A 495 12.77 -13.86 -41.86
N LEU A 496 13.51 -14.32 -42.88
CA LEU A 496 12.96 -15.09 -43.99
C LEU A 496 12.39 -16.43 -43.52
N TYR A 497 13.12 -17.17 -42.69
CA TYR A 497 12.67 -18.44 -42.10
C TYR A 497 11.40 -18.28 -41.24
N ALA A 498 11.32 -17.21 -40.45
CA ALA A 498 10.14 -16.90 -39.63
C ALA A 498 8.93 -16.58 -40.51
N LYS A 499 9.14 -15.83 -41.61
CA LYS A 499 8.08 -15.54 -42.59
C LYS A 499 7.56 -16.83 -43.24
N GLU A 500 8.45 -17.69 -43.74
CA GLU A 500 8.09 -18.99 -44.32
C GLU A 500 7.34 -19.87 -43.30
N SER A 501 7.78 -19.85 -42.04
CA SER A 501 7.12 -20.59 -40.96
C SER A 501 5.70 -20.06 -40.67
N LYS A 502 5.47 -18.74 -40.76
CA LYS A 502 4.14 -18.13 -40.65
C LYS A 502 3.24 -18.51 -41.83
N GLU A 503 3.77 -18.52 -43.05
CA GLU A 503 3.04 -18.99 -44.24
C GLU A 503 2.63 -20.45 -44.10
N ARG A 504 3.55 -21.31 -43.63
CA ARG A 504 3.25 -22.73 -43.38
C ARG A 504 2.24 -22.94 -42.26
N MET A 505 2.28 -22.12 -41.21
CA MET A 505 1.28 -22.10 -40.13
C MET A 505 -0.12 -21.77 -40.69
N ALA A 506 -0.23 -20.76 -41.56
CA ALA A 506 -1.49 -20.40 -42.20
C ALA A 506 -2.03 -21.54 -43.08
N GLU A 507 -1.18 -22.18 -43.89
CA GLU A 507 -1.57 -23.34 -44.70
C GLU A 507 -2.12 -24.50 -43.86
N LEU A 508 -1.47 -24.81 -42.72
CA LEU A 508 -1.95 -25.85 -41.81
C LEU A 508 -3.30 -25.48 -41.19
N ASN A 509 -3.49 -24.21 -40.80
CA ASN A 509 -4.75 -23.71 -40.27
C ASN A 509 -5.89 -23.81 -41.31
N ASP A 510 -5.60 -23.46 -42.56
CA ASP A 510 -6.57 -23.57 -43.67
C ASP A 510 -6.96 -25.04 -43.92
N ARG A 511 -6.01 -25.97 -43.83
CA ARG A 511 -6.31 -27.41 -43.94
C ARG A 511 -7.24 -27.89 -42.84
N ILE A 512 -7.02 -27.48 -41.58
CA ILE A 512 -7.93 -27.80 -40.47
C ILE A 512 -9.31 -27.22 -40.72
N THR A 513 -9.39 -25.94 -41.12
CA THR A 513 -10.65 -25.24 -41.38
C THR A 513 -11.46 -25.93 -42.47
N ARG A 514 -10.82 -26.28 -43.59
CA ARG A 514 -11.46 -27.05 -44.67
C ARG A 514 -11.96 -28.41 -44.18
N ARG A 515 -11.20 -29.11 -43.32
CA ARG A 515 -11.64 -30.40 -42.77
C ARG A 515 -12.83 -30.25 -41.85
N LYS A 516 -12.88 -29.22 -41.00
CA LYS A 516 -14.05 -28.90 -40.15
C LYS A 516 -15.30 -28.67 -40.99
N ILE A 517 -15.18 -27.90 -42.07
CA ILE A 517 -16.29 -27.67 -43.03
C ILE A 517 -16.79 -28.99 -43.62
N VAL A 518 -15.89 -29.85 -44.08
CA VAL A 518 -16.27 -31.16 -44.67
C VAL A 518 -16.99 -32.06 -43.65
N LEU A 519 -16.53 -32.07 -42.39
CA LEU A 519 -17.17 -32.85 -41.32
C LEU A 519 -18.55 -32.28 -40.96
N ALA A 520 -18.67 -30.97 -40.79
CA ALA A 520 -19.94 -30.31 -40.52
C ALA A 520 -20.95 -30.51 -41.66
N ALA A 521 -20.48 -30.45 -42.91
CA ALA A 521 -21.28 -30.73 -44.10
C ALA A 521 -21.75 -32.19 -44.15
N ALA A 522 -20.91 -33.15 -43.77
CA ALA A 522 -21.28 -34.56 -43.72
C ALA A 522 -22.33 -34.82 -42.64
N ASP A 523 -22.15 -34.26 -41.43
CA ASP A 523 -23.11 -34.38 -40.33
C ASP A 523 -24.45 -33.72 -40.67
N ALA A 524 -24.44 -32.49 -41.21
CA ALA A 524 -25.63 -31.79 -41.64
C ALA A 524 -26.41 -32.57 -42.73
N ARG A 525 -25.73 -33.27 -43.65
CA ARG A 525 -26.40 -34.17 -44.61
C ARG A 525 -27.14 -35.31 -43.92
N VAL A 526 -26.52 -35.93 -42.90
CA VAL A 526 -27.14 -37.03 -42.13
C VAL A 526 -28.35 -36.53 -41.36
N GLN A 527 -28.22 -35.40 -40.65
CA GLN A 527 -29.33 -34.79 -39.91
C GLN A 527 -30.49 -34.41 -40.84
N LEU A 528 -30.18 -33.78 -41.99
CA LEU A 528 -31.17 -33.39 -42.99
C LEU A 528 -31.91 -34.60 -43.56
N ALA A 529 -31.20 -35.65 -43.95
CA ALA A 529 -31.80 -36.88 -44.46
C ALA A 529 -32.69 -37.57 -43.40
N SER A 530 -32.21 -37.65 -42.15
CA SER A 530 -32.97 -38.23 -41.04
C SER A 530 -34.26 -37.45 -40.78
N ARG A 531 -34.20 -36.11 -40.74
CA ARG A 531 -35.37 -35.28 -40.50
C ARG A 531 -36.38 -35.33 -41.65
N LEU A 532 -35.91 -35.37 -42.89
CA LEU A 532 -36.78 -35.58 -44.05
C LEU A 532 -37.54 -36.90 -43.95
N ALA A 533 -36.86 -37.99 -43.58
CA ALA A 533 -37.50 -39.29 -43.40
C ALA A 533 -38.57 -39.25 -42.28
N ALA A 534 -38.22 -38.72 -41.11
CA ALA A 534 -39.16 -38.58 -40.00
C ALA A 534 -40.37 -37.70 -40.36
N THR A 535 -40.17 -36.63 -41.13
CA THR A 535 -41.25 -35.75 -41.57
C THR A 535 -42.17 -36.44 -42.58
N LYS A 536 -41.61 -37.25 -43.49
CA LYS A 536 -42.42 -38.09 -44.41
C LYS A 536 -43.34 -39.03 -43.62
N GLU A 537 -42.83 -39.69 -42.58
CA GLU A 537 -43.64 -40.57 -41.73
C GLU A 537 -44.78 -39.83 -41.02
N GLN A 538 -44.49 -38.67 -40.41
CA GLN A 538 -45.52 -37.86 -39.75
C GLN A 538 -46.57 -37.32 -40.72
N LEU A 539 -46.17 -37.04 -41.97
CA LEU A 539 -47.08 -36.60 -43.00
C LEU A 539 -48.05 -37.70 -43.43
N GLU A 540 -47.59 -38.95 -43.50
CA GLU A 540 -48.48 -40.09 -43.77
C GLU A 540 -49.49 -40.31 -42.63
N VAL A 541 -49.09 -40.09 -41.37
CA VAL A 541 -50.02 -40.08 -40.23
C VAL A 541 -51.07 -38.96 -40.39
N ALA A 542 -50.64 -37.74 -40.76
CA ALA A 542 -51.55 -36.61 -40.95
C ALA A 542 -52.53 -36.79 -42.14
N LYS A 543 -52.18 -37.59 -43.14
CA LYS A 543 -53.07 -37.93 -44.28
C LYS A 543 -54.13 -38.96 -43.92
N ALA A 544 -53.90 -39.78 -42.90
CA ALA A 544 -54.78 -40.87 -42.51
C ALA A 544 -56.22 -40.39 -42.27
N ILE A 545 -57.20 -41.25 -42.56
CA ILE A 545 -58.62 -40.90 -42.45
C ILE A 545 -59.02 -40.53 -41.01
N SER A 546 -58.37 -41.14 -40.03
CA SER A 546 -58.56 -40.91 -38.59
C SER A 546 -57.67 -39.79 -38.04
N ALA A 547 -56.95 -39.06 -38.89
CA ALA A 547 -56.03 -38.03 -38.44
C ALA A 547 -56.75 -36.94 -37.64
N THR A 548 -56.11 -36.52 -36.57
CA THR A 548 -56.56 -35.47 -35.64
C THR A 548 -55.90 -34.13 -35.95
N ASP A 549 -56.44 -33.04 -35.41
CA ASP A 549 -55.83 -31.70 -35.54
C ASP A 549 -54.40 -31.68 -34.95
N ALA A 550 -54.13 -32.46 -33.90
CA ALA A 550 -52.82 -32.56 -33.27
C ALA A 550 -51.77 -33.25 -34.14
N GLU A 551 -52.16 -34.28 -34.90
CA GLU A 551 -51.26 -34.98 -35.83
C GLU A 551 -50.91 -34.11 -37.04
N VAL A 552 -51.88 -33.36 -37.57
CA VAL A 552 -51.64 -32.36 -38.64
C VAL A 552 -50.72 -31.24 -38.16
N GLU A 553 -50.92 -30.74 -36.93
CA GLU A 553 -50.04 -29.74 -36.33
C GLU A 553 -48.61 -30.28 -36.08
N THR A 554 -48.49 -31.54 -35.68
CA THR A 554 -47.19 -32.21 -35.50
C THR A 554 -46.44 -32.31 -36.83
N ALA A 555 -47.12 -32.73 -37.90
CA ALA A 555 -46.55 -32.75 -39.25
C ALA A 555 -46.16 -31.34 -39.71
N SER A 556 -46.98 -30.31 -39.42
CA SER A 556 -46.67 -28.91 -39.73
C SER A 556 -45.35 -28.46 -39.09
N LYS A 557 -45.20 -28.68 -37.78
CA LYS A 557 -43.96 -28.34 -37.06
C LYS A 557 -42.74 -29.08 -37.60
N SER A 558 -42.90 -30.32 -38.09
CA SER A 558 -41.78 -31.07 -38.64
C SER A 558 -41.36 -30.59 -40.03
N VAL A 559 -42.32 -30.16 -40.86
CA VAL A 559 -42.05 -29.46 -42.13
C VAL A 559 -41.32 -28.13 -41.88
N ASP A 560 -41.76 -27.34 -40.89
CA ASP A 560 -41.10 -26.07 -40.55
C ASP A 560 -39.67 -26.29 -40.01
N ALA A 561 -39.44 -27.35 -39.24
CA ALA A 561 -38.12 -27.69 -38.72
C ALA A 561 -37.11 -27.98 -39.84
N ILE A 562 -37.54 -28.53 -40.98
CA ILE A 562 -36.65 -28.72 -42.15
C ILE A 562 -36.23 -27.37 -42.74
N MET A 563 -37.14 -26.40 -42.83
CA MET A 563 -36.80 -25.05 -43.28
C MET A 563 -35.74 -24.42 -42.38
N GLN A 564 -35.92 -24.52 -41.06
CA GLN A 564 -34.94 -24.01 -40.08
C GLN A 564 -33.56 -24.65 -40.23
N MET A 565 -33.47 -25.93 -40.62
CA MET A 565 -32.18 -26.56 -40.90
C MET A 565 -31.50 -26.00 -42.14
N PHE A 566 -32.24 -25.66 -43.21
CA PHE A 566 -31.65 -24.97 -44.36
C PHE A 566 -31.08 -23.61 -43.96
N GLU A 567 -31.79 -22.86 -43.14
CA GLU A 567 -31.34 -21.56 -42.63
C GLU A 567 -30.09 -21.71 -41.75
N THR A 568 -30.11 -22.65 -40.80
CA THR A 568 -29.02 -22.91 -39.86
C THR A 568 -27.73 -23.30 -40.58
N HIS A 569 -27.84 -24.05 -41.68
CA HIS A 569 -26.70 -24.55 -42.44
C HIS A 569 -26.45 -23.80 -43.75
N ALA A 570 -27.06 -22.63 -43.97
CA ALA A 570 -26.92 -21.86 -45.20
C ALA A 570 -25.46 -21.50 -45.53
N ALA A 571 -24.62 -21.29 -44.51
CA ALA A 571 -23.19 -21.03 -44.71
C ALA A 571 -22.46 -22.24 -45.31
N LEU A 572 -22.86 -23.47 -44.94
CA LEU A 572 -22.25 -24.70 -45.46
C LEU A 572 -22.54 -24.87 -46.96
N GLU A 573 -23.67 -24.36 -47.47
CA GLU A 573 -23.97 -24.40 -48.90
C GLU A 573 -22.97 -23.61 -49.74
N ARG A 574 -22.38 -22.54 -49.17
CA ARG A 574 -21.33 -21.76 -49.84
C ARG A 574 -19.94 -22.39 -49.69
N GLN A 575 -19.76 -23.24 -48.68
CA GLN A 575 -18.46 -23.76 -48.26
C GLN A 575 -18.20 -25.20 -48.72
N ASP A 576 -19.25 -26.02 -48.90
CA ASP A 576 -19.19 -27.41 -49.34
C ASP A 576 -20.21 -27.67 -50.46
N ALA A 577 -19.71 -27.88 -51.68
CA ALA A 577 -20.56 -28.15 -52.85
C ALA A 577 -21.39 -29.44 -52.70
N GLY A 578 -20.88 -30.43 -51.96
CA GLY A 578 -21.59 -31.68 -51.69
C GLY A 578 -22.83 -31.48 -50.81
N TYR A 579 -22.71 -30.67 -49.75
CA TYR A 579 -23.84 -30.24 -48.93
C TYR A 579 -24.81 -29.38 -49.74
N ALA A 580 -24.33 -28.41 -50.53
CA ALA A 580 -25.18 -27.55 -51.36
C ALA A 580 -26.10 -28.37 -52.27
N ALA A 581 -25.55 -29.33 -53.02
CA ALA A 581 -26.33 -30.22 -53.89
C ALA A 581 -27.29 -31.15 -53.11
N SER A 582 -26.95 -31.52 -51.87
CA SER A 582 -27.84 -32.28 -51.00
C SER A 582 -28.99 -31.42 -50.46
N ALA A 583 -28.71 -30.19 -50.06
CA ALA A 583 -29.68 -29.23 -49.55
C ALA A 583 -30.66 -28.83 -50.66
N GLU A 584 -30.19 -28.57 -51.88
CA GLU A 584 -31.05 -28.28 -53.03
C GLU A 584 -32.04 -29.41 -53.32
N ARG A 585 -31.57 -30.66 -53.39
CA ARG A 585 -32.44 -31.84 -53.55
C ARG A 585 -33.43 -31.97 -52.40
N SER A 586 -32.98 -31.71 -51.18
CA SER A 586 -33.82 -31.74 -49.99
C SER A 586 -34.88 -30.64 -49.99
N ARG A 587 -34.61 -29.45 -50.54
CA ARG A 587 -35.59 -28.37 -50.71
C ARG A 587 -36.69 -28.76 -51.70
N ALA A 588 -36.34 -29.46 -52.78
CA ALA A 588 -37.33 -29.99 -53.71
C ALA A 588 -38.24 -31.04 -53.05
N ASP A 589 -37.67 -31.92 -52.21
CA ASP A 589 -38.46 -32.87 -51.40
C ASP A 589 -39.32 -32.16 -50.35
N TRP A 590 -38.79 -31.12 -49.69
CA TRP A 590 -39.52 -30.32 -48.72
C TRP A 590 -40.72 -29.60 -49.34
N LEU A 591 -40.57 -29.00 -50.53
CA LEU A 591 -41.69 -28.36 -51.25
C LEU A 591 -42.85 -29.34 -51.50
N LYS A 592 -42.54 -30.58 -51.90
CA LYS A 592 -43.56 -31.64 -52.05
C LYS A 592 -44.24 -31.98 -50.72
N MET A 593 -43.52 -31.95 -49.60
CA MET A 593 -44.10 -32.16 -48.27
C MET A 593 -45.00 -31.00 -47.85
N VAL A 594 -44.64 -29.75 -48.18
CA VAL A 594 -45.49 -28.57 -47.92
C VAL A 594 -46.82 -28.70 -48.67
N GLU A 595 -46.77 -29.03 -49.96
CA GLU A 595 -47.98 -29.24 -50.77
C GLU A 595 -48.86 -30.37 -50.19
N ALA A 596 -48.24 -31.50 -49.82
CA ALA A 596 -48.95 -32.63 -49.24
C ALA A 596 -49.48 -32.34 -47.82
N LEU A 597 -48.83 -31.48 -47.05
CA LEU A 597 -49.31 -31.00 -45.74
C LEU A 597 -50.53 -30.09 -45.91
N GLU A 598 -50.49 -29.15 -46.85
CA GLU A 598 -51.64 -28.28 -47.14
C GLU A 598 -52.85 -29.10 -47.60
N PHE A 599 -52.64 -30.12 -48.43
CA PHE A 599 -53.70 -31.06 -48.77
C PHE A 599 -54.22 -31.83 -47.54
N ALA A 600 -53.35 -32.32 -46.66
CA ALA A 600 -53.75 -33.00 -45.43
C ALA A 600 -54.55 -32.09 -44.48
N LYS A 601 -54.16 -30.82 -44.34
CA LYS A 601 -54.91 -29.80 -43.58
C LYS A 601 -56.32 -29.60 -44.14
N GLN A 602 -56.44 -29.46 -45.46
CA GLN A 602 -57.74 -29.31 -46.13
C GLN A 602 -58.61 -30.57 -46.00
N ALA A 603 -58.02 -31.76 -46.17
CA ALA A 603 -58.71 -33.04 -45.98
C ALA A 603 -59.21 -33.22 -44.53
N ARG A 604 -58.38 -32.87 -43.53
CA ARG A 604 -58.76 -32.87 -42.12
C ARG A 604 -59.90 -31.89 -41.84
N ALA A 605 -59.80 -30.65 -42.35
CA ALA A 605 -60.83 -29.63 -42.20
C ALA A 605 -62.16 -30.08 -42.84
N LEU A 606 -62.12 -30.72 -44.01
CA LEU A 606 -63.30 -31.31 -44.64
C LEU A 606 -63.92 -32.38 -43.75
N ARG A 607 -63.14 -33.36 -43.26
CA ARG A 607 -63.65 -34.44 -42.37
C ARG A 607 -64.29 -33.87 -41.10
N ARG A 608 -63.70 -32.82 -40.53
CA ARG A 608 -64.23 -32.11 -39.35
C ARG A 608 -65.57 -31.43 -39.65
N LEU A 609 -65.64 -30.69 -40.76
CA LEU A 609 -66.84 -29.94 -41.14
C LEU A 609 -67.95 -30.85 -41.68
N THR A 610 -67.62 -32.06 -42.12
CA THR A 610 -68.58 -33.02 -42.65
C THR A 610 -68.86 -34.16 -41.67
N GLY A 611 -68.09 -35.24 -41.71
CA GLY A 611 -68.35 -36.47 -40.94
C GLY A 611 -68.47 -36.24 -39.43
N GLU A 612 -67.55 -35.49 -38.83
CA GLU A 612 -67.62 -35.19 -37.38
C GLU A 612 -68.80 -34.26 -37.06
N ALA A 613 -69.06 -33.24 -37.89
CA ALA A 613 -70.20 -32.36 -37.71
C ALA A 613 -71.54 -33.10 -37.86
N LEU A 614 -71.63 -34.06 -38.79
CA LEU A 614 -72.78 -34.94 -39.00
C LEU A 614 -73.05 -35.83 -37.78
N ASP A 615 -72.00 -36.44 -37.21
CA ASP A 615 -72.10 -37.23 -35.98
C ASP A 615 -72.54 -36.36 -34.79
N VAL A 616 -71.88 -35.21 -34.59
CA VAL A 616 -72.22 -34.27 -33.51
C VAL A 616 -73.65 -33.75 -33.66
N ALA A 617 -74.09 -33.42 -34.87
CA ALA A 617 -75.46 -32.99 -35.13
C ALA A 617 -76.47 -34.13 -34.91
N GLY A 618 -76.14 -35.36 -35.30
CA GLY A 618 -76.94 -36.54 -35.03
C GLY A 618 -77.15 -36.76 -33.53
N LYS A 619 -76.07 -36.69 -32.74
CA LYS A 619 -76.12 -36.79 -31.26
C LYS A 619 -76.94 -35.65 -30.65
N ALA A 620 -76.79 -34.42 -31.14
CA ALA A 620 -77.57 -33.28 -30.69
C ALA A 620 -79.07 -33.43 -31.00
N ALA A 621 -79.41 -33.89 -32.21
CA ALA A 621 -80.78 -34.18 -32.62
C ALA A 621 -81.42 -35.31 -31.78
N ALA A 622 -80.70 -36.39 -31.52
CA ALA A 622 -81.15 -37.48 -30.65
C ALA A 622 -81.37 -36.99 -29.21
N SER A 623 -80.45 -36.19 -28.69
CA SER A 623 -80.55 -35.57 -27.36
C SER A 623 -81.71 -34.58 -27.27
N ALA A 624 -82.01 -33.87 -28.37
CA ALA A 624 -83.18 -33.00 -28.45
C ALA A 624 -84.47 -33.82 -28.39
N ALA A 625 -84.54 -34.93 -29.13
CA ALA A 625 -85.73 -35.78 -29.18
C ALA A 625 -86.12 -36.35 -27.81
N SER A 626 -85.14 -36.62 -26.93
CA SER A 626 -85.36 -37.13 -25.57
C SER A 626 -85.47 -36.05 -24.49
N SER A 627 -85.30 -34.76 -24.82
CA SER A 627 -85.37 -33.67 -23.84
C SER A 627 -86.81 -33.28 -23.51
N ALA A 628 -87.18 -33.36 -22.23
CA ALA A 628 -88.47 -32.86 -21.73
C ALA A 628 -88.51 -31.32 -21.61
N ASP A 629 -87.35 -30.66 -21.50
CA ASP A 629 -87.25 -29.19 -21.50
C ASP A 629 -87.32 -28.66 -22.94
N LEU A 630 -88.37 -27.90 -23.25
CA LEU A 630 -88.61 -27.34 -24.58
C LEU A 630 -87.56 -26.29 -25.02
N ARG A 631 -87.00 -25.51 -24.10
CA ARG A 631 -85.94 -24.52 -24.43
C ARG A 631 -84.65 -25.24 -24.79
N LYS A 632 -84.26 -26.22 -23.98
CA LYS A 632 -83.09 -27.07 -24.25
C LYS A 632 -83.28 -27.86 -25.55
N ARG A 633 -84.47 -28.42 -25.77
CA ARG A 633 -84.83 -29.14 -26.99
C ARG A 633 -84.73 -28.27 -28.24
N ARG A 634 -85.26 -27.04 -28.20
CA ARG A 634 -85.14 -26.07 -29.30
C ARG A 634 -83.69 -25.74 -29.58
N ALA A 635 -82.90 -25.40 -28.56
CA ALA A 635 -81.48 -25.06 -28.71
C ALA A 635 -80.67 -26.21 -29.33
N LEU A 636 -80.91 -27.47 -28.91
CA LEU A 636 -80.25 -28.64 -29.47
C LEU A 636 -80.63 -28.89 -30.93
N TYR A 637 -81.92 -28.78 -31.30
CA TYR A 637 -82.34 -28.88 -32.70
C TYR A 637 -81.78 -27.73 -33.56
N THR A 638 -81.73 -26.50 -33.05
CA THR A 638 -81.10 -25.37 -33.75
C THR A 638 -79.62 -25.61 -33.98
N SER A 639 -78.86 -26.01 -32.95
CA SER A 639 -77.43 -26.33 -33.09
C SER A 639 -77.19 -27.49 -34.06
N ALA A 640 -78.04 -28.52 -34.04
CA ALA A 640 -77.96 -29.63 -34.99
C ALA A 640 -78.23 -29.15 -36.42
N ALA A 641 -79.27 -28.35 -36.65
CA ALA A 641 -79.61 -27.80 -37.95
C ALA A 641 -78.50 -26.90 -38.52
N GLU A 642 -77.91 -26.02 -37.69
CA GLU A 642 -76.79 -25.17 -38.08
C GLU A 642 -75.56 -25.98 -38.50
N LYS A 643 -75.20 -27.03 -37.73
CA LYS A 643 -74.08 -27.91 -38.06
C LYS A 643 -74.31 -28.72 -39.33
N LEU A 644 -75.52 -29.21 -39.56
CA LEU A 644 -75.87 -29.95 -40.78
C LEU A 644 -75.87 -29.04 -42.00
N LYS A 645 -76.37 -27.82 -41.86
CA LYS A 645 -76.33 -26.81 -42.91
C LYS A 645 -74.89 -26.43 -43.26
N ALA A 646 -74.05 -26.18 -42.25
CA ALA A 646 -72.62 -25.93 -42.45
C ALA A 646 -71.93 -27.14 -43.11
N CYS A 647 -72.21 -28.36 -42.65
CA CYS A 647 -71.69 -29.58 -43.27
C CYS A 647 -71.99 -29.65 -44.78
N GLN A 648 -73.20 -29.29 -45.18
CA GLN A 648 -73.60 -29.26 -46.58
C GLN A 648 -72.92 -28.11 -47.35
N GLU A 649 -73.10 -26.87 -46.90
CA GLU A 649 -72.70 -25.68 -47.65
C GLU A 649 -71.18 -25.47 -47.65
N GLU A 650 -70.55 -25.58 -46.49
CA GLU A 650 -69.09 -25.40 -46.34
C GLU A 650 -68.33 -26.60 -46.89
N GLY A 651 -68.84 -27.82 -46.71
CA GLY A 651 -68.29 -29.01 -47.36
C GLY A 651 -68.30 -28.87 -48.88
N ALA A 652 -69.41 -28.39 -49.46
CA ALA A 652 -69.55 -28.23 -50.90
C ALA A 652 -68.63 -27.12 -51.42
N ARG A 653 -68.49 -26.03 -50.66
CA ARG A 653 -67.55 -24.96 -50.96
C ARG A 653 -66.11 -25.48 -51.00
N MET A 654 -65.68 -26.23 -49.98
CA MET A 654 -64.33 -26.78 -49.92
C MET A 654 -64.02 -27.72 -51.10
N VAL A 655 -64.94 -28.63 -51.44
CA VAL A 655 -64.77 -29.55 -52.59
C VAL A 655 -64.76 -28.78 -53.92
N LYS A 656 -65.51 -27.68 -54.02
CA LYS A 656 -65.48 -26.81 -55.20
C LYS A 656 -64.16 -26.04 -55.34
N GLU A 657 -63.63 -25.53 -54.23
CA GLU A 657 -62.35 -24.80 -54.18
C GLU A 657 -61.17 -25.73 -54.45
N ASN A 658 -61.24 -26.98 -54.00
CA ASN A 658 -60.26 -28.01 -54.33
C ASN A 658 -60.94 -29.33 -54.72
N ALA A 659 -61.05 -29.58 -56.02
CA ALA A 659 -61.69 -30.77 -56.58
C ALA A 659 -61.06 -32.09 -56.11
N SER A 660 -59.77 -32.10 -55.75
CA SER A 660 -59.10 -33.30 -55.25
C SER A 660 -59.64 -33.76 -53.90
N LEU A 661 -60.28 -32.87 -53.13
CA LEU A 661 -60.97 -33.21 -51.89
C LEU A 661 -62.19 -34.11 -52.13
N ALA A 662 -62.76 -34.14 -53.34
CA ALA A 662 -63.90 -35.00 -53.66
C ALA A 662 -63.59 -36.49 -53.49
N ALA A 663 -62.32 -36.88 -53.58
CA ALA A 663 -61.85 -38.26 -53.42
C ALA A 663 -61.38 -38.59 -51.99
N VAL A 664 -61.48 -37.64 -51.07
CA VAL A 664 -61.06 -37.83 -49.67
C VAL A 664 -62.14 -38.60 -48.92
N ASP A 665 -61.80 -39.79 -48.44
CA ASP A 665 -62.71 -40.55 -47.57
C ASP A 665 -62.98 -39.79 -46.26
N VAL A 666 -64.25 -39.79 -45.86
CA VAL A 666 -64.75 -39.29 -44.58
C VAL A 666 -65.33 -40.46 -43.78
N LEU A 667 -65.07 -40.49 -42.47
CA LEU A 667 -65.67 -41.50 -41.60
C LEU A 667 -67.06 -41.04 -41.14
N VAL A 668 -68.07 -41.86 -41.43
CA VAL A 668 -69.43 -41.74 -40.87
C VAL A 668 -69.77 -43.07 -40.23
N ASP A 669 -69.99 -43.08 -38.91
CA ASP A 669 -70.28 -44.29 -38.12
C ASP A 669 -69.26 -45.43 -38.34
N GLY A 670 -67.99 -45.07 -38.55
CA GLY A 670 -66.89 -46.03 -38.80
C GLY A 670 -66.79 -46.53 -40.24
N VAL A 671 -67.69 -46.11 -41.13
CA VAL A 671 -67.70 -46.46 -42.55
C VAL A 671 -67.02 -45.34 -43.36
N ARG A 672 -66.23 -45.73 -44.37
CA ARG A 672 -65.66 -44.79 -45.33
C ARG A 672 -66.74 -44.32 -46.29
N THR A 673 -66.95 -43.02 -46.39
CA THR A 673 -68.00 -42.41 -47.20
C THR A 673 -67.42 -41.26 -48.00
N GLN A 674 -67.86 -41.09 -49.25
CA GLN A 674 -67.41 -39.99 -50.08
C GLN A 674 -68.02 -38.66 -49.59
N PRO A 675 -67.30 -37.53 -49.69
CA PRO A 675 -67.77 -36.25 -49.16
C PRO A 675 -69.15 -35.85 -49.71
N GLN A 676 -69.41 -36.11 -51.00
CA GLN A 676 -70.71 -35.84 -51.64
C GLN A 676 -71.86 -36.57 -50.95
N ASP A 677 -71.66 -37.84 -50.61
CA ASP A 677 -72.66 -38.64 -49.91
C ASP A 677 -72.85 -38.14 -48.46
N VAL A 678 -71.77 -37.75 -47.79
CA VAL A 678 -71.87 -37.15 -46.43
C VAL A 678 -72.64 -35.84 -46.46
N MET A 679 -72.38 -34.97 -47.45
CA MET A 679 -73.11 -33.71 -47.63
C MET A 679 -74.59 -33.95 -47.97
N ALA A 680 -74.89 -34.97 -48.78
CA ALA A 680 -76.26 -35.37 -49.07
C ALA A 680 -76.98 -35.89 -47.81
N GLN A 681 -76.29 -36.68 -46.98
CA GLN A 681 -76.81 -37.11 -45.67
C GLN A 681 -77.03 -35.91 -44.73
N CYS A 682 -76.12 -34.93 -44.74
CA CYS A 682 -76.29 -33.70 -43.97
C CYS A 682 -77.52 -32.91 -44.43
N ALA A 683 -77.73 -32.75 -45.74
CA ALA A 683 -78.91 -32.10 -46.30
C ALA A 683 -80.21 -32.84 -45.93
N GLN A 684 -80.21 -34.17 -46.09
CA GLN A 684 -81.36 -35.00 -45.75
C GLN A 684 -81.71 -34.92 -44.25
N LYS A 685 -80.70 -34.99 -43.36
CA LYS A 685 -80.93 -34.84 -41.91
C LYS A 685 -81.36 -33.41 -41.56
N ALA A 686 -80.81 -32.39 -42.22
CA ALA A 686 -81.22 -31.00 -42.00
C ALA A 686 -82.69 -30.79 -42.36
N GLU A 687 -83.14 -31.34 -43.48
CA GLU A 687 -84.54 -31.34 -43.90
C GLU A 687 -85.43 -32.08 -42.91
N ALA A 688 -85.02 -33.28 -42.47
CA ALA A 688 -85.75 -34.07 -41.48
C ALA A 688 -85.90 -33.35 -40.12
N LEU A 689 -85.00 -32.41 -39.78
CA LEU A 689 -85.08 -31.60 -38.56
C LEU A 689 -86.03 -30.40 -38.66
N GLN A 690 -86.44 -29.98 -39.85
CA GLN A 690 -87.30 -28.80 -40.01
C GLN A 690 -88.65 -28.96 -39.31
N ALA A 691 -89.31 -30.11 -39.48
CA ALA A 691 -90.61 -30.36 -38.86
C ALA A 691 -90.53 -30.48 -37.32
N PRO A 692 -89.61 -31.26 -36.72
CA PRO A 692 -89.38 -31.27 -35.27
C PRO A 692 -89.05 -29.89 -34.70
N LEU A 693 -88.18 -29.12 -35.37
CA LEU A 693 -87.81 -27.78 -34.92
C LEU A 693 -89.00 -26.81 -34.97
N LYS A 694 -89.77 -26.83 -36.07
CA LYS A 694 -91.00 -26.02 -36.23
C LYS A 694 -92.02 -26.39 -35.15
N ARG A 695 -92.20 -27.68 -34.87
CA ARG A 695 -93.11 -28.17 -33.83
C ARG A 695 -92.70 -27.71 -32.42
N VAL A 696 -91.42 -27.82 -32.07
CA VAL A 696 -90.94 -27.39 -30.74
C VAL A 696 -90.98 -25.86 -30.60
N ASP A 697 -90.68 -25.10 -31.66
CA ASP A 697 -90.83 -23.64 -31.66
C ASP A 697 -92.30 -23.23 -31.45
N VAL A 698 -93.24 -23.93 -32.10
CA VAL A 698 -94.68 -23.75 -31.91
C VAL A 698 -95.12 -24.11 -30.49
N GLU A 699 -94.74 -25.29 -29.99
CA GLU A 699 -95.06 -25.75 -28.63
C GLU A 699 -94.52 -24.77 -27.57
N LEU A 700 -93.29 -24.30 -27.74
CA LEU A 700 -92.67 -23.35 -26.82
C LEU A 700 -93.41 -22.01 -26.83
N ARG A 701 -93.72 -21.45 -28.02
CA ARG A 701 -94.47 -20.19 -28.12
C ARG A 701 -95.90 -20.30 -27.61
N PHE A 702 -96.53 -21.45 -27.83
CA PHE A 702 -97.83 -21.75 -27.26
C PHE A 702 -97.77 -21.77 -25.73
N GLN A 703 -96.79 -22.47 -25.15
CA GLN A 703 -96.61 -22.55 -23.70
C GLN A 703 -96.26 -21.19 -23.08
N GLU A 704 -95.33 -20.44 -23.69
CA GLU A 704 -94.83 -19.17 -23.14
C GLU A 704 -95.73 -17.96 -23.41
N GLY A 705 -96.56 -18.01 -24.47
CA GLY A 705 -97.49 -16.95 -24.85
C GLY A 705 -98.93 -17.30 -24.45
N GLN A 706 -99.64 -17.99 -25.36
CA GLN A 706 -101.09 -18.21 -25.26
C GLN A 706 -101.51 -18.94 -23.97
N ARG A 707 -100.87 -20.07 -23.65
CA ARG A 707 -101.17 -20.86 -22.46
C ARG A 707 -100.80 -20.12 -21.17
N LYS A 708 -99.62 -19.50 -21.13
CA LYS A 708 -99.17 -18.73 -19.95
C LYS A 708 -100.14 -17.60 -19.62
N ALA A 709 -100.61 -16.87 -20.63
CA ALA A 709 -101.60 -15.82 -20.46
C ALA A 709 -102.94 -16.38 -19.93
N TYR A 710 -103.38 -17.53 -20.46
CA TYR A 710 -104.59 -18.20 -19.95
C TYR A 710 -104.44 -18.69 -18.49
N ASP A 711 -103.34 -19.38 -18.17
CA ASP A 711 -103.06 -19.87 -16.82
C ASP A 711 -102.95 -18.70 -15.83
N ALA A 712 -102.33 -17.58 -16.24
CA ALA A 712 -102.30 -16.34 -15.47
C ALA A 712 -103.70 -15.74 -15.28
N ALA A 713 -104.53 -15.69 -16.32
CA ALA A 713 -105.91 -15.24 -16.21
C ALA A 713 -106.70 -16.07 -15.20
N LYS A 714 -106.59 -17.40 -15.24
CA LYS A 714 -107.20 -18.30 -14.24
C LYS A 714 -106.73 -18.00 -12.82
N ALA A 715 -105.42 -17.79 -12.63
CA ALA A 715 -104.85 -17.45 -11.34
C ALA A 715 -105.30 -16.07 -10.82
N HIS A 716 -105.56 -15.10 -11.70
CA HIS A 716 -106.15 -13.81 -11.32
C HIS A 716 -107.64 -13.94 -10.97
N LEU A 717 -108.39 -14.74 -11.72
CA LEU A 717 -109.81 -15.01 -11.46
C LEU A 717 -110.05 -15.69 -10.13
N SER A 718 -109.24 -16.69 -9.77
CA SER A 718 -109.35 -17.36 -8.46
C SER A 718 -109.07 -16.43 -7.28
N LYS A 719 -108.39 -15.31 -7.51
CA LYS A 719 -108.10 -14.26 -6.53
C LYS A 719 -109.07 -13.07 -6.60
N GLY A 720 -110.13 -13.16 -7.40
CA GLY A 720 -111.13 -12.09 -7.59
C GLY A 720 -110.65 -10.88 -8.39
N ARG A 721 -109.46 -10.93 -9.02
CA ARG A 721 -108.83 -9.82 -9.75
C ARG A 721 -109.33 -9.76 -11.20
N LYS A 722 -110.50 -9.16 -11.40
CA LYS A 722 -111.21 -9.19 -12.70
C LYS A 722 -110.50 -8.41 -13.82
N ASN A 723 -109.91 -7.25 -13.52
CA ASN A 723 -109.29 -6.39 -14.54
C ASN A 723 -108.00 -7.02 -15.08
N GLU A 724 -107.16 -7.57 -14.20
CA GLU A 724 -105.93 -8.27 -14.56
C GLU A 724 -106.23 -9.57 -15.30
N ALA A 725 -107.28 -10.31 -14.89
CA ALA A 725 -107.75 -11.45 -15.65
C ALA A 725 -108.21 -11.08 -17.06
N LEU A 726 -108.93 -9.96 -17.21
CA LEU A 726 -109.40 -9.49 -18.51
C LEU A 726 -108.24 -9.07 -19.43
N ALA A 727 -107.20 -8.43 -18.90
CA ALA A 727 -105.98 -8.14 -19.64
C ALA A 727 -105.28 -9.43 -20.12
N GLN A 728 -105.08 -10.41 -19.23
CA GLN A 728 -104.46 -11.69 -19.57
C GLN A 728 -105.29 -12.52 -20.57
N LEU A 729 -106.63 -12.42 -20.54
CA LEU A 729 -107.49 -13.05 -21.55
C LEU A 729 -107.37 -12.36 -22.92
N ASN A 730 -107.17 -11.04 -22.97
CA ASN A 730 -106.86 -10.35 -24.22
C ASN A 730 -105.49 -10.77 -24.78
N ASP A 731 -104.47 -10.89 -23.92
CA ASP A 731 -103.14 -11.39 -24.30
C ASP A 731 -103.23 -12.83 -24.81
N CYS A 732 -104.00 -13.70 -24.15
CA CYS A 732 -104.29 -15.05 -24.64
C CYS A 732 -104.88 -15.05 -26.06
N ILE A 733 -105.87 -14.19 -26.33
CA ILE A 733 -106.49 -14.10 -27.66
C ILE A 733 -105.49 -13.56 -28.70
N ALA A 734 -104.72 -12.53 -28.34
CA ALA A 734 -103.74 -11.88 -29.21
C ALA A 734 -102.60 -12.83 -29.58
N GLU A 735 -101.94 -13.43 -28.59
CA GLU A 735 -100.86 -14.42 -28.79
C GLU A 735 -101.36 -15.65 -29.55
N GLY A 736 -102.57 -16.12 -29.25
CA GLY A 736 -103.19 -17.23 -29.99
C GLY A 736 -103.42 -16.91 -31.47
N ARG A 737 -103.92 -15.71 -31.79
CA ARG A 737 -104.11 -15.27 -33.19
C ARG A 737 -102.78 -15.03 -33.92
N ILE A 738 -101.78 -14.49 -33.24
CA ILE A 738 -100.42 -14.32 -33.79
C ILE A 738 -99.84 -15.69 -34.13
N LEU A 739 -99.96 -16.66 -33.22
CA LEU A 739 -99.45 -18.00 -33.40
C LEU A 739 -100.19 -18.75 -34.52
N GLU A 740 -101.51 -18.63 -34.58
CA GLU A 740 -102.36 -19.19 -35.64
C GLU A 740 -101.97 -18.66 -37.03
N ASN A 741 -101.81 -17.35 -37.17
CA ASN A 741 -101.43 -16.73 -38.44
C ASN A 741 -100.01 -17.12 -38.86
N ARG A 742 -99.09 -17.26 -37.90
CA ARG A 742 -97.69 -17.61 -38.16
C ARG A 742 -97.47 -19.10 -38.43
N TYR A 743 -98.32 -19.96 -37.88
CA TYR A 743 -98.21 -21.42 -37.98
C TYR A 743 -99.59 -22.05 -38.27
N PRO A 744 -100.18 -21.80 -39.45
CA PRO A 744 -101.54 -22.22 -39.77
C PRO A 744 -101.72 -23.74 -39.71
N ASP A 745 -100.68 -24.50 -40.08
CA ASP A 745 -100.67 -25.97 -40.05
C ASP A 745 -100.86 -26.55 -38.63
N PHE A 746 -100.59 -25.75 -37.60
CA PHE A 746 -100.65 -26.15 -36.20
C PHE A 746 -101.91 -25.65 -35.47
N LYS A 747 -102.78 -24.93 -36.18
CA LYS A 747 -104.02 -24.34 -35.63
C LYS A 747 -104.92 -25.36 -34.93
N ALA A 748 -105.02 -26.57 -35.50
CA ALA A 748 -105.85 -27.66 -34.99
C ALA A 748 -105.07 -28.64 -34.10
N GLN A 749 -103.75 -28.48 -33.95
CA GLN A 749 -102.95 -29.36 -33.09
C GLN A 749 -103.40 -29.17 -31.64
N LYS A 750 -103.61 -30.28 -30.94
CA LYS A 750 -104.00 -30.29 -29.53
C LYS A 750 -102.76 -30.17 -28.63
N PHE A 751 -102.84 -29.28 -27.65
CA PHE A 751 -101.83 -29.07 -26.62
C PHE A 751 -102.46 -29.25 -25.24
N ASP A 752 -101.67 -29.78 -24.31
CA ASP A 752 -102.15 -29.97 -22.93
C ASP A 752 -102.14 -28.65 -22.16
N ILE A 753 -103.29 -28.32 -21.55
CA ILE A 753 -103.56 -27.09 -20.80
C ILE A 753 -104.42 -27.46 -19.59
N GLY A 754 -103.87 -27.37 -18.37
CA GLY A 754 -104.65 -27.52 -17.14
C GLY A 754 -105.49 -28.80 -17.02
N GLY A 755 -105.00 -29.93 -17.56
CA GLY A 755 -105.71 -31.22 -17.55
C GLY A 755 -106.70 -31.42 -18.70
N ALA A 756 -106.84 -30.45 -19.61
CA ALA A 756 -107.60 -30.57 -20.85
C ALA A 756 -106.65 -30.49 -22.07
N SER A 757 -107.08 -31.04 -23.20
CA SER A 757 -106.33 -30.97 -24.46
C SER A 757 -107.06 -30.04 -25.42
N MET A 758 -106.48 -28.88 -25.71
CA MET A 758 -107.10 -27.84 -26.54
C MET A 758 -106.19 -27.42 -27.68
N SER A 759 -106.77 -27.10 -28.82
CA SER A 759 -106.04 -26.48 -29.93
C SER A 759 -105.83 -24.99 -29.70
N MET A 760 -104.94 -24.36 -30.49
CA MET A 760 -104.75 -22.90 -30.45
C MET A 760 -106.07 -22.17 -30.62
N LEU A 761 -106.88 -22.62 -31.60
CA LEU A 761 -108.18 -22.04 -31.90
C LEU A 761 -109.17 -22.24 -30.74
N GLU A 762 -109.21 -23.43 -30.16
CA GLU A 762 -110.10 -23.73 -29.03
C GLU A 762 -109.73 -22.89 -27.80
N LEU A 763 -108.42 -22.74 -27.51
CA LEU A 763 -107.99 -21.89 -26.41
C LEU A 763 -108.32 -20.41 -26.67
N VAL A 764 -108.19 -19.92 -27.92
CA VAL A 764 -108.67 -18.57 -28.29
C VAL A 764 -110.17 -18.43 -28.03
N GLN A 765 -110.99 -19.41 -28.43
CA GLN A 765 -112.43 -19.39 -28.23
C GLN A 765 -112.82 -19.42 -26.76
N VAL A 766 -112.11 -20.22 -25.95
CA VAL A 766 -112.29 -20.27 -24.49
C VAL A 766 -111.94 -18.94 -23.86
N CYS A 767 -110.76 -18.40 -24.17
CA CYS A 767 -110.34 -17.08 -23.69
C CYS A 767 -111.35 -15.98 -24.09
N ALA A 768 -111.88 -16.02 -25.31
CA ALA A 768 -112.90 -15.07 -25.78
C ALA A 768 -114.25 -15.21 -25.05
N LYS A 769 -114.69 -16.45 -24.78
CA LYS A 769 -115.92 -16.74 -24.05
C LYS A 769 -115.81 -16.28 -22.59
N GLU A 770 -114.70 -16.59 -21.93
CA GLU A 770 -114.45 -16.18 -20.55
C GLU A 770 -114.27 -14.67 -20.43
N ARG A 771 -113.61 -14.04 -21.40
CA ARG A 771 -113.53 -12.58 -21.48
C ARG A 771 -114.92 -11.96 -21.55
N LYS A 772 -115.81 -12.49 -22.41
CA LYS A 772 -117.18 -11.98 -22.56
C LYS A 772 -117.99 -12.10 -21.27
N ALA A 773 -117.76 -13.14 -20.45
CA ALA A 773 -118.42 -13.31 -19.16
C ALA A 773 -117.94 -12.32 -18.08
N LEU A 774 -116.76 -11.71 -18.25
CA LEU A 774 -116.17 -10.74 -17.32
C LEU A 774 -116.42 -9.28 -17.74
N GLN A 775 -116.85 -9.07 -18.99
CA GLN A 775 -117.27 -7.75 -19.46
C GLN A 775 -118.62 -7.40 -18.82
N PRO A 776 -118.80 -6.19 -18.27
CA PRO A 776 -120.11 -5.77 -17.78
C PRO A 776 -121.13 -5.81 -18.93
N SER A 777 -122.30 -6.41 -18.70
CA SER A 777 -123.43 -6.28 -19.63
C SER A 777 -123.75 -4.79 -19.80
N PRO A 778 -124.08 -4.34 -21.03
CA PRO A 778 -124.31 -2.93 -21.33
C PRO A 778 -125.38 -2.29 -20.45
#